data_AF-A0A812K3X9-F1
#
_entry.id   AF-A0A812K3X9-F1
#
_cell.length_a   1.000
_cell.length_b   1.000
_cell.length_c   1.000
_cell.angle_alpha   90.00
_cell.angle_beta   90.00
_cell.angle_gamma   90.00
#
_symmetry.space_group_name_H-M   'P 1'
#
loop_
_entity.id
_entity.type
_entity.pdbx_description
1 polymer ?
#
loop_
_entity_poly.entity_id
_entity_poly.type
_entity_poly.pdbx_seq_one_letter_code
_entity_poly.pdbx_strand_id
1 'polypeptide(L)'
;MRAKKFSWFTYLQGVAIVVVILFTVQHLNPSPVEQEVPRVSTSVPVEISLSSTVDHKRSEPVSLKGEQGEQGGDDFVQPRLVAERQDLVAWITGIATHQELDALKLLRSTLSLGRDALTITRQVQKLRPDGWMFCVQEGEICHCEGQTRYGDFELDQWVEKKDFKSPILCHHSQYGLKPEQDFSPGKLKYCQCRAPTPKCPNGQPFRAENCPDSKKACRAGCLSRMPKTMSSVTPQRAKLCSKSEPNELLWACDSKKSLKPRKGHSHNDAEDLLERGMARICEDPQLVPEVEVWLECDFVSQWLRWTTAASPWIEEAYVTYVGGPKDSNYEWQATNLIRSIDLFSSRPLVIVIFGDQFVPPLSWQSMRNVIAYRMRPISRGVSFNFNKVRSILASRVMVGIQLDTDQLIFKGMDQVFEGTRREVGEFYPWPILPVHWMSRDDTPGNPYAHYAFKGWDGPQSMRWCHAHPTWTHFALPWFGDLLHERMLAATGRKTSTLVFDLEQVRETGISVVALVRKGDKAKVKRHVEMSNAMWEDEDMMNVNLWRHKVNNSWCKFDLEPNLFLLRRSLDKRMYFDPKWYPDGMPVLFLSIHNTKNFDPADLLLRLMELCQNGVEDLECPAKDSEFMMPICRAGVQQERELRMSIQDYAAKACCCLEPRWSHPVFWSGHWYESLREVPDRARDGGARRKCLIP
;
A
#
# COMPACT_ATOMS: atom_id res chain seq x y z
N MET A 1 19.04 43.21 -13.85
CA MET A 1 17.62 43.32 -14.23
C MET A 1 17.47 43.22 -15.75
N ARG A 2 16.99 42.08 -16.26
CA ARG A 2 16.54 41.94 -17.66
C ARG A 2 15.17 41.26 -17.61
N ALA A 3 14.11 42.05 -17.77
CA ALA A 3 12.74 41.56 -17.84
C ALA A 3 12.52 40.92 -19.22
N LYS A 4 12.16 39.63 -19.25
CA LYS A 4 11.70 38.95 -20.47
C LYS A 4 10.27 39.39 -20.75
N LYS A 5 10.05 40.05 -21.90
CA LYS A 5 8.72 40.33 -22.43
C LYS A 5 8.08 39.01 -22.87
N PHE A 6 7.02 38.61 -22.19
CA PHE A 6 6.13 37.56 -22.68
C PHE A 6 5.37 38.09 -23.90
N SER A 7 5.44 37.34 -24.99
CA SER A 7 4.73 37.67 -26.24
C SER A 7 3.26 37.33 -26.09
N TRP A 8 2.39 38.29 -26.36
CA TRP A 8 0.93 38.13 -26.40
C TRP A 8 0.46 37.03 -27.35
N PHE A 9 1.31 36.63 -28.31
CA PHE A 9 1.02 35.54 -29.24
C PHE A 9 0.86 34.18 -28.55
N THR A 10 1.64 33.90 -27.50
CA THR A 10 1.59 32.61 -26.78
C THR A 10 0.31 32.50 -25.93
N TYR A 11 -0.16 33.64 -25.41
CA TYR A 11 -1.42 33.71 -24.65
C TYR A 11 -2.63 33.49 -25.57
N LEU A 12 -2.64 34.12 -26.75
CA LEU A 12 -3.73 33.96 -27.73
C LEU A 12 -3.77 32.54 -28.34
N GLN A 13 -2.63 31.89 -28.53
CA GLN A 13 -2.57 30.48 -28.94
C GLN A 13 -3.14 29.54 -27.86
N GLY A 14 -2.89 29.81 -26.58
CA GLY A 14 -3.47 29.06 -25.48
C GLY A 14 -5.01 29.19 -25.41
N VAL A 15 -5.52 30.41 -25.58
CA VAL A 15 -6.98 30.68 -25.57
C VAL A 15 -7.67 30.02 -26.77
N ALA A 16 -7.07 30.06 -27.96
CA ALA A 16 -7.63 29.41 -29.15
C ALA A 16 -7.74 27.88 -29.00
N ILE A 17 -6.75 27.23 -28.38
CA ILE A 17 -6.77 25.79 -28.14
C ILE A 17 -7.89 25.41 -27.15
N VAL A 18 -8.09 26.19 -26.09
CA VAL A 18 -9.16 25.95 -25.10
C VAL A 18 -10.55 26.13 -25.73
N VAL A 19 -10.73 27.11 -26.61
CA VAL A 19 -12.00 27.32 -27.33
C VAL A 19 -12.29 26.19 -28.32
N VAL A 20 -11.28 25.67 -29.03
CA VAL A 20 -11.45 24.53 -29.94
C VAL A 20 -11.81 23.24 -29.17
N ILE A 21 -11.21 23.01 -28.00
CA ILE A 21 -11.52 21.87 -27.13
C ILE A 21 -12.96 21.97 -26.59
N LEU A 22 -13.40 23.17 -26.18
CA LEU A 22 -14.77 23.38 -25.70
C LEU A 22 -15.82 23.16 -26.81
N PHE A 23 -15.52 23.53 -28.06
CA PHE A 23 -16.43 23.30 -29.19
C PHE A 23 -16.44 21.85 -29.69
N THR A 24 -15.32 21.12 -29.60
CA THR A 24 -15.29 19.70 -30.02
C THR A 24 -15.97 18.78 -29.00
N VAL A 25 -15.96 19.12 -27.71
CA VAL A 25 -16.65 18.35 -26.67
C VAL A 25 -18.18 18.52 -26.73
N GLN A 26 -18.69 19.64 -27.24
CA GLN A 26 -20.14 19.86 -27.40
C GLN A 26 -20.78 19.16 -28.62
N HIS A 27 -20.01 18.51 -29.49
CA HIS A 27 -20.54 17.84 -30.70
C HIS A 27 -20.36 16.31 -30.71
N LEU A 28 -19.95 15.71 -29.60
CA LEU A 28 -19.74 14.25 -29.49
C LEU A 28 -20.78 13.51 -28.63
N ASN A 29 -21.97 14.09 -28.42
CA ASN A 29 -23.12 13.34 -27.89
C ASN A 29 -24.05 12.93 -29.05
N PRO A 30 -23.94 11.71 -29.60
CA PRO A 30 -25.01 11.17 -30.42
C PRO A 30 -26.20 10.82 -29.52
N SER A 31 -27.39 11.27 -29.92
CA SER A 31 -28.67 10.80 -29.36
C SER A 31 -28.78 9.27 -29.45
N PRO A 32 -29.44 8.61 -28.48
CA PRO A 32 -29.60 7.16 -28.52
C PRO A 32 -30.47 6.75 -29.71
N VAL A 33 -29.92 5.86 -30.53
CA VAL A 33 -30.65 5.15 -31.57
C VAL A 33 -31.56 4.13 -30.90
N GLU A 34 -32.86 4.21 -31.15
CA GLU A 34 -33.85 3.18 -30.81
C GLU A 34 -33.45 1.86 -31.49
N GLN A 35 -33.06 0.86 -30.69
CA GLN A 35 -33.02 -0.52 -31.13
C GLN A 35 -34.39 -1.17 -30.86
N GLU A 36 -35.09 -1.54 -31.92
CA GLU A 36 -36.26 -2.40 -31.87
C GLU A 36 -35.89 -3.77 -31.27
N VAL A 37 -36.53 -4.10 -30.14
CA VAL A 37 -36.53 -5.46 -29.56
C VAL A 37 -37.80 -6.18 -30.02
N PRO A 38 -37.73 -7.46 -30.45
CA PRO A 38 -38.90 -8.18 -30.90
C PRO A 38 -39.88 -8.48 -29.76
N ARG A 39 -41.17 -8.23 -30.03
CA ARG A 39 -42.31 -8.53 -29.17
C ARG A 39 -42.37 -10.02 -28.82
N VAL A 40 -42.35 -10.33 -27.52
CA VAL A 40 -42.96 -11.55 -26.98
C VAL A 40 -44.25 -11.17 -26.28
N SER A 41 -45.33 -11.81 -26.72
CA SER A 41 -46.70 -11.59 -26.25
C SER A 41 -46.92 -12.30 -24.92
N THR A 42 -47.41 -11.60 -23.91
CA THR A 42 -48.35 -12.16 -22.93
C THR A 42 -49.17 -11.03 -22.30
N SER A 43 -50.48 -11.13 -22.50
CA SER A 43 -51.56 -10.36 -21.88
C SER A 43 -51.77 -10.71 -20.41
N VAL A 44 -52.07 -9.74 -19.55
CA VAL A 44 -53.21 -9.68 -18.59
C VAL A 44 -53.24 -8.26 -17.97
N PRO A 45 -54.41 -7.61 -17.81
CA PRO A 45 -54.52 -6.24 -17.30
C PRO A 45 -54.78 -6.20 -15.79
N VAL A 46 -54.23 -5.17 -15.12
CA VAL A 46 -54.76 -4.68 -13.83
C VAL A 46 -54.77 -3.15 -13.89
N GLU A 47 -55.98 -2.60 -13.90
CA GLU A 47 -56.30 -1.20 -13.63
C GLU A 47 -55.84 -0.82 -12.22
N ILE A 48 -55.44 0.45 -12.01
CA ILE A 48 -55.94 1.31 -10.93
C ILE A 48 -55.49 2.75 -11.21
N SER A 49 -56.40 3.65 -10.84
CA SER A 49 -56.64 5.01 -11.28
C SER A 49 -55.64 6.08 -10.83
N LEU A 50 -55.54 7.11 -11.68
CA LEU A 50 -55.13 8.48 -11.37
C LEU A 50 -55.95 9.11 -10.24
N SER A 51 -55.30 9.90 -9.38
CA SER A 51 -55.86 11.19 -8.96
C SER A 51 -54.75 12.23 -8.79
N SER A 52 -54.88 13.28 -9.59
CA SER A 52 -54.18 14.55 -9.52
C SER A 52 -54.92 15.51 -8.60
N THR A 53 -54.19 16.38 -7.90
CA THR A 53 -54.41 17.84 -7.77
C THR A 53 -53.76 18.32 -6.48
N VAL A 54 -52.99 19.42 -6.53
CA VAL A 54 -53.21 20.63 -5.72
C VAL A 54 -52.36 21.78 -6.30
N ASP A 55 -53.07 22.88 -6.53
CA ASP A 55 -52.66 24.21 -6.96
C ASP A 55 -51.69 24.93 -5.99
N HIS A 56 -50.84 25.81 -6.54
CA HIS A 56 -50.43 27.02 -5.81
C HIS A 56 -50.38 28.25 -6.72
N LYS A 57 -51.29 29.20 -6.47
CA LYS A 57 -51.28 30.58 -6.99
C LYS A 57 -50.70 31.55 -5.95
N ARG A 58 -49.56 32.14 -6.32
CA ARG A 58 -49.20 33.58 -6.41
C ARG A 58 -49.94 34.67 -5.57
N SER A 59 -49.10 35.57 -5.02
CA SER A 59 -49.21 37.06 -4.93
C SER A 59 -50.25 37.65 -3.94
N GLU A 60 -50.06 38.74 -3.17
CA GLU A 60 -49.19 39.93 -3.26
C GLU A 60 -49.30 40.83 -1.95
N PRO A 61 -48.89 42.14 -1.85
CA PRO A 61 -47.91 42.64 -0.84
C PRO A 61 -48.40 43.80 0.10
N VAL A 62 -47.43 44.56 0.69
CA VAL A 62 -47.52 45.96 1.24
C VAL A 62 -48.03 46.06 2.71
N SER A 63 -47.53 46.85 3.69
CA SER A 63 -46.49 47.89 3.84
C SER A 63 -46.32 48.28 5.34
N LEU A 64 -45.05 48.58 5.73
CA LEU A 64 -44.50 49.61 6.65
C LEU A 64 -45.30 50.13 7.88
N LYS A 65 -44.67 50.15 9.07
CA LYS A 65 -43.96 51.32 9.70
C LYS A 65 -43.59 51.12 11.19
N GLY A 66 -42.46 51.73 11.57
CA GLY A 66 -42.06 52.15 12.94
C GLY A 66 -41.46 51.05 13.85
N GLU A 67 -40.49 51.26 14.72
CA GLU A 67 -39.71 52.41 15.22
C GLU A 67 -38.46 51.85 15.95
N GLN A 68 -37.57 52.77 16.33
CA GLN A 68 -36.21 52.62 16.85
C GLN A 68 -36.03 51.79 18.14
N GLY A 69 -34.83 51.23 18.29
CA GLY A 69 -34.28 50.75 19.57
C GLY A 69 -32.87 50.20 19.41
N GLU A 70 -31.85 51.02 19.68
CA GLU A 70 -30.47 50.58 19.93
C GLU A 70 -30.41 49.72 21.20
N GLN A 71 -29.78 48.55 21.13
CA GLN A 71 -28.86 48.06 22.18
C GLN A 71 -28.17 46.78 21.70
N GLY A 72 -26.84 46.79 21.81
CA GLY A 72 -25.96 45.69 21.43
C GLY A 72 -26.20 44.43 22.27
N GLY A 73 -26.03 43.30 21.60
CA GLY A 73 -25.87 41.99 22.20
C GLY A 73 -24.94 41.19 21.32
N ASP A 74 -23.82 40.75 21.90
CA ASP A 74 -22.92 39.75 21.32
C ASP A 74 -23.72 38.48 21.00
N ASP A 75 -24.07 38.32 19.73
CA ASP A 75 -24.72 37.11 19.24
C ASP A 75 -23.68 36.00 19.04
N PHE A 76 -23.69 35.07 19.99
CA PHE A 76 -23.51 33.63 19.80
C PHE A 76 -22.67 33.20 18.59
N VAL A 77 -21.39 32.91 18.82
CA VAL A 77 -20.67 31.95 17.97
C VAL A 77 -21.39 30.60 18.10
N GLN A 78 -22.19 30.27 17.10
CA GLN A 78 -23.17 29.19 17.13
C GLN A 78 -22.52 27.81 17.37
N PRO A 79 -23.16 26.90 18.13
CA PRO A 79 -22.83 25.47 18.24
C PRO A 79 -22.58 24.76 16.90
N ARG A 80 -23.16 25.31 15.82
CA ARG A 80 -22.97 24.85 14.45
C ARG A 80 -21.52 24.90 13.97
N LEU A 81 -20.76 25.93 14.33
CA LEU A 81 -19.35 26.06 13.95
C LEU A 81 -18.47 25.04 14.68
N VAL A 82 -18.88 24.61 15.88
CA VAL A 82 -18.19 23.57 16.66
C VAL A 82 -18.49 22.18 16.09
N ALA A 83 -19.73 21.92 15.66
CA ALA A 83 -20.13 20.70 14.96
C ALA A 83 -19.42 20.57 13.61
N GLU A 84 -19.51 21.58 12.73
CA GLU A 84 -18.83 21.58 11.42
C GLU A 84 -17.30 21.40 11.54
N ARG A 85 -16.73 21.83 12.68
CA ARG A 85 -15.31 21.68 13.01
C ARG A 85 -14.95 20.30 13.53
N GLN A 86 -15.80 19.68 14.36
CA GLN A 86 -15.61 18.28 14.77
C GLN A 86 -15.79 17.35 13.58
N ASP A 87 -16.72 17.68 12.68
CA ASP A 87 -16.93 16.97 11.42
C ASP A 87 -15.71 17.10 10.50
N LEU A 88 -15.08 18.28 10.40
CA LEU A 88 -13.84 18.44 9.64
C LEU A 88 -12.68 17.67 10.27
N VAL A 89 -12.48 17.72 11.60
CA VAL A 89 -11.40 16.97 12.25
C VAL A 89 -11.64 15.47 12.15
N ALA A 90 -12.87 15.01 12.33
CA ALA A 90 -13.26 13.64 12.09
C ALA A 90 -12.96 13.29 10.63
N TRP A 91 -13.42 14.07 9.65
CA TRP A 91 -13.17 13.85 8.22
C TRP A 91 -11.68 13.74 7.89
N ILE A 92 -10.85 14.67 8.40
CA ILE A 92 -9.39 14.65 8.29
C ILE A 92 -8.81 13.38 8.93
N THR A 93 -9.30 12.97 10.08
CA THR A 93 -8.75 11.85 10.85
C THR A 93 -9.33 10.50 10.47
N GLY A 94 -10.41 10.44 9.68
CA GLY A 94 -11.15 9.23 9.36
C GLY A 94 -11.26 8.91 7.87
N ILE A 95 -11.39 9.89 6.97
CA ILE A 95 -11.69 9.66 5.53
C ILE A 95 -10.69 10.31 4.57
N ALA A 96 -10.01 11.39 4.98
CA ALA A 96 -9.13 12.11 4.07
C ALA A 96 -8.04 11.20 3.49
N THR A 97 -7.96 11.18 2.17
CA THR A 97 -6.86 10.60 1.40
C THR A 97 -5.53 11.21 1.84
N HIS A 98 -4.43 10.51 1.61
CA HIS A 98 -3.09 11.02 1.83
C HIS A 98 -2.83 12.32 1.08
N GLN A 99 -3.37 12.45 -0.14
CA GLN A 99 -3.32 13.70 -0.89
C GLN A 99 -4.14 14.80 -0.23
N GLU A 100 -5.34 14.53 0.28
CA GLU A 100 -6.11 15.53 1.04
C GLU A 100 -5.37 15.92 2.33
N LEU A 101 -4.72 14.97 2.99
CA LEU A 101 -3.87 15.24 4.15
C LEU A 101 -2.64 16.07 3.80
N ASP A 102 -1.98 15.81 2.68
CA ASP A 102 -0.81 16.57 2.23
C ASP A 102 -1.21 17.94 1.67
N ALA A 103 -2.34 18.03 0.98
CA ALA A 103 -2.96 19.29 0.58
C ALA A 103 -3.37 20.10 1.81
N LEU A 104 -3.88 19.47 2.87
CA LEU A 104 -4.15 20.13 4.15
C LEU A 104 -2.88 20.53 4.88
N LYS A 105 -1.79 19.75 4.81
CA LYS A 105 -0.48 20.14 5.36
C LYS A 105 0.12 21.31 4.59
N LEU A 106 0.01 21.29 3.26
CA LEU A 106 0.47 22.36 2.37
C LEU A 106 -0.39 23.61 2.52
N LEU A 107 -1.71 23.45 2.62
CA LEU A 107 -2.66 24.51 2.92
C LEU A 107 -2.38 25.05 4.32
N ARG A 108 -2.13 24.21 5.32
CA ARG A 108 -1.68 24.62 6.66
C ARG A 108 -0.37 25.40 6.59
N SER A 109 0.60 24.94 5.82
CA SER A 109 1.89 25.62 5.64
C SER A 109 1.72 26.96 4.93
N THR A 110 0.86 27.02 3.92
CA THR A 110 0.55 28.23 3.16
C THR A 110 -0.25 29.23 4.00
N LEU A 111 -1.26 28.75 4.72
CA LEU A 111 -2.09 29.52 5.64
C LEU A 111 -1.27 30.01 6.83
N SER A 112 -0.29 29.24 7.31
CA SER A 112 0.65 29.70 8.35
C SER A 112 1.53 30.88 7.94
N LEU A 113 1.62 31.16 6.63
CA LEU A 113 2.34 32.31 6.07
C LEU A 113 1.43 33.53 5.81
N GLY A 114 0.11 33.42 5.96
CA GLY A 114 -0.87 34.49 5.73
C GLY A 114 -1.27 35.28 6.99
N ARG A 115 -1.88 36.46 6.86
CA ARG A 115 -2.32 37.27 8.02
C ARG A 115 -3.49 36.68 8.81
N ASP A 116 -4.32 35.82 8.20
CA ASP A 116 -5.36 35.06 8.90
C ASP A 116 -4.85 33.71 9.46
N ALA A 117 -3.53 33.49 9.41
CA ALA A 117 -2.84 32.31 9.95
C ALA A 117 -3.18 32.03 11.41
N LEU A 118 -3.32 33.07 12.25
CA LEU A 118 -3.38 32.89 13.70
C LEU A 118 -4.61 32.10 14.13
N THR A 119 -5.78 32.32 13.52
CA THR A 119 -7.02 31.67 13.93
C THR A 119 -7.01 30.16 13.61
N ILE A 120 -6.44 29.80 12.45
CA ILE A 120 -6.32 28.41 11.99
C ILE A 120 -5.13 27.70 12.68
N THR A 121 -4.01 28.42 12.87
CA THR A 121 -2.82 27.93 13.58
C THR A 121 -3.12 27.67 15.07
N ARG A 122 -3.89 28.54 15.74
CA ARG A 122 -4.29 28.41 17.15
C ARG A 122 -5.10 27.15 17.43
N GLN A 123 -5.87 26.64 16.45
CA GLN A 123 -6.78 25.51 16.66
C GLN A 123 -6.24 24.17 16.14
N VAL A 124 -5.30 24.18 15.19
CA VAL A 124 -4.57 22.97 14.73
C VAL A 124 -3.33 22.68 15.59
N GLN A 125 -2.81 23.67 16.33
CA GLN A 125 -1.76 23.47 17.36
C GLN A 125 -2.29 22.89 18.69
N LYS A 126 -3.50 22.29 18.71
CA LYS A 126 -4.11 21.65 19.89
C LYS A 126 -3.32 20.48 20.49
N LEU A 127 -2.13 20.18 19.99
CA LEU A 127 -1.13 19.40 20.73
C LEU A 127 0.17 20.20 20.72
N ARG A 128 0.30 21.17 21.65
CA ARG A 128 1.63 21.70 21.98
C ARG A 128 2.47 20.52 22.50
N PRO A 129 3.78 20.47 22.22
CA PRO A 129 4.69 19.44 22.74
C PRO A 129 4.69 19.32 24.28
N ASP A 130 4.27 20.38 24.98
CA ASP A 130 4.14 20.43 26.44
C ASP A 130 2.88 19.73 26.97
N GLY A 131 2.01 19.25 26.08
CA GLY A 131 0.77 18.54 26.41
C GLY A 131 -0.41 19.45 26.76
N TRP A 132 -0.31 20.76 26.56
CA TRP A 132 -1.40 21.70 26.84
C TRP A 132 -2.23 22.01 25.59
N MET A 133 -3.55 21.98 25.73
CA MET A 133 -4.53 22.22 24.68
C MET A 133 -5.34 23.46 25.03
N PHE A 134 -5.54 24.34 24.06
CA PHE A 134 -6.45 25.47 24.22
C PHE A 134 -7.87 24.99 24.50
N CYS A 135 -8.48 25.52 25.56
CA CYS A 135 -9.85 25.23 25.92
C CYS A 135 -10.78 26.36 25.45
N VAL A 136 -10.74 27.51 26.13
CA VAL A 136 -11.63 28.66 25.92
C VAL A 136 -10.92 29.97 26.27
N GLN A 137 -11.51 31.10 25.90
CA GLN A 137 -11.04 32.44 26.30
C GLN A 137 -11.63 32.86 27.65
N GLU A 138 -11.05 33.90 28.23
CA GLU A 138 -11.54 34.49 29.47
C GLU A 138 -13.02 34.86 29.37
N GLY A 139 -13.81 34.52 30.39
CA GLY A 139 -15.26 34.68 30.44
C GLY A 139 -16.06 33.44 29.99
N GLU A 140 -15.44 32.46 29.35
CA GLU A 140 -16.12 31.26 28.84
C GLU A 140 -15.94 30.03 29.73
N ILE A 141 -16.82 29.04 29.58
CA ILE A 141 -16.78 27.80 30.36
C ILE A 141 -15.99 26.72 29.61
N CYS A 142 -14.99 26.19 30.29
CA CYS A 142 -14.12 25.13 29.81
C CYS A 142 -14.46 23.79 30.47
N HIS A 143 -14.56 22.72 29.66
CA HIS A 143 -14.83 21.37 30.13
C HIS A 143 -13.57 20.51 30.07
N CYS A 144 -12.88 20.34 31.21
CA CYS A 144 -11.64 19.59 31.27
C CYS A 144 -11.49 18.78 32.54
N GLU A 145 -10.94 17.58 32.39
CA GLU A 145 -10.59 16.68 33.49
C GLU A 145 -9.07 16.79 33.76
N GLY A 146 -8.70 17.05 35.01
CA GLY A 146 -7.29 17.08 35.44
C GLY A 146 -6.72 18.49 35.61
N GLN A 147 -5.64 18.80 34.90
CA GLN A 147 -4.88 20.04 35.08
C GLN A 147 -5.35 21.11 34.09
N THR A 148 -5.62 22.31 34.61
CA THR A 148 -5.95 23.49 33.80
C THR A 148 -4.95 24.61 34.07
N ARG A 149 -4.78 25.53 33.13
CA ARG A 149 -4.00 26.75 33.35
C ARG A 149 -4.67 27.95 32.72
N TYR A 150 -4.57 29.10 33.37
CA TYR A 150 -5.10 30.38 32.91
C TYR A 150 -3.97 31.38 32.73
N GLY A 151 -3.91 32.06 31.59
CA GLY A 151 -2.70 32.79 31.21
C GLY A 151 -2.83 33.70 30.01
N ASP A 152 -1.81 34.55 29.86
CA ASP A 152 -1.59 35.35 28.67
C ASP A 152 -0.72 34.53 27.72
N PHE A 153 -1.34 34.15 26.60
CA PHE A 153 -0.70 33.30 25.61
C PHE A 153 0.49 34.01 24.93
N GLU A 154 0.45 35.32 24.74
CA GLU A 154 1.52 36.08 24.07
C GLU A 154 2.76 36.21 24.95
N LEU A 155 2.57 36.34 26.26
CA LEU A 155 3.67 36.47 27.23
C LEU A 155 4.14 35.13 27.81
N ASP A 156 3.47 34.02 27.45
CA ASP A 156 3.69 32.68 28.00
C ASP A 156 3.66 32.65 29.56
N GLN A 157 2.82 33.49 30.15
CA GLN A 157 2.61 33.57 31.60
C GLN A 157 1.33 32.85 31.98
N TRP A 158 1.45 31.83 32.84
CA TRP A 158 0.36 30.92 33.16
C TRP A 158 0.27 30.66 34.66
N VAL A 159 -0.97 30.51 35.15
CA VAL A 159 -1.29 30.04 36.49
C VAL A 159 -1.99 28.70 36.39
N GLU A 160 -1.30 27.66 36.85
CA GLU A 160 -1.79 26.30 36.79
C GLU A 160 -2.63 25.94 38.01
N LYS A 161 -3.68 25.16 37.78
CA LYS A 161 -4.50 24.55 38.82
C LYS A 161 -4.49 23.04 38.63
N LYS A 162 -3.99 22.32 39.63
CA LYS A 162 -4.00 20.85 39.67
C LYS A 162 -5.33 20.38 40.27
N ASP A 163 -5.85 19.27 39.77
CA ASP A 163 -7.00 18.55 40.30
C ASP A 163 -8.32 19.33 40.31
N PHE A 164 -8.70 19.88 39.15
CA PHE A 164 -9.97 20.56 38.98
C PHE A 164 -11.08 19.62 38.49
N LYS A 165 -12.33 19.83 38.96
CA LYS A 165 -13.53 19.11 38.50
C LYS A 165 -14.31 19.95 37.48
N SER A 166 -14.26 19.55 36.21
CA SER A 166 -15.08 20.12 35.11
C SER A 166 -16.54 20.36 35.52
N PRO A 167 -17.18 21.48 35.14
CA PRO A 167 -16.69 22.59 34.30
C PRO A 167 -15.96 23.73 35.06
N ILE A 168 -15.04 24.43 34.40
CA ILE A 168 -14.36 25.64 34.94
C ILE A 168 -14.73 26.89 34.14
N LEU A 169 -15.14 27.96 34.83
CA LEU A 169 -15.21 29.28 34.19
C LEU A 169 -13.78 29.81 33.99
N CYS A 170 -13.43 30.19 32.78
CA CYS A 170 -12.12 30.73 32.48
C CYS A 170 -12.00 32.15 32.99
N HIS A 171 -11.61 32.30 34.25
CA HIS A 171 -11.56 33.60 34.90
C HIS A 171 -10.50 33.59 35.99
N HIS A 172 -9.78 34.70 36.18
CA HIS A 172 -8.67 34.80 37.13
C HIS A 172 -9.02 34.27 38.54
N SER A 173 -10.26 34.51 38.99
CA SER A 173 -10.74 34.12 40.32
C SER A 173 -10.82 32.61 40.50
N GLN A 174 -11.10 31.85 39.43
CA GLN A 174 -11.12 30.38 39.46
C GLN A 174 -9.72 29.80 39.62
N TYR A 175 -8.68 30.59 39.32
CA TYR A 175 -7.27 30.23 39.44
C TYR A 175 -6.62 30.88 40.68
N GLY A 176 -7.42 31.42 41.60
CA GLY A 176 -6.94 31.98 42.87
C GLY A 176 -6.28 33.35 42.75
N LEU A 177 -6.44 34.02 41.61
CA LEU A 177 -5.87 35.34 41.37
C LEU A 177 -6.90 36.42 41.72
N LYS A 178 -6.45 37.41 42.49
CA LYS A 178 -7.17 38.67 42.64
C LYS A 178 -6.98 39.55 41.39
N PRO A 179 -7.88 40.49 41.08
CA PRO A 179 -7.72 41.39 39.93
C PRO A 179 -6.38 42.13 39.91
N GLU A 180 -5.82 42.47 41.07
CA GLU A 180 -4.53 43.17 41.17
C GLU A 180 -3.34 42.24 40.88
N GLN A 181 -3.57 40.93 40.82
CA GLN A 181 -2.59 39.89 40.48
C GLN A 181 -2.76 39.40 39.04
N ASP A 182 -3.62 40.05 38.25
CA ASP A 182 -3.67 39.85 36.81
C ASP A 182 -2.33 40.30 36.21
N PHE A 183 -1.57 39.33 35.70
CA PHE A 183 -0.26 39.56 35.10
C PHE A 183 -0.34 40.29 33.74
N SER A 184 -1.54 40.39 33.14
CA SER A 184 -1.79 41.16 31.91
C SER A 184 -3.13 41.92 31.96
N PRO A 185 -3.26 42.98 32.78
CA PRO A 185 -4.49 43.75 32.89
C PRO A 185 -4.92 44.34 31.54
N GLY A 186 -6.21 44.20 31.20
CA GLY A 186 -6.78 44.71 29.96
C GLY A 186 -6.46 43.89 28.70
N LYS A 187 -5.70 42.79 28.82
CA LYS A 187 -5.53 41.81 27.75
C LYS A 187 -6.41 40.58 27.97
N LEU A 188 -6.96 40.07 26.86
CA LEU A 188 -7.71 38.84 26.83
C LEU A 188 -6.82 37.64 27.20
N LYS A 189 -7.22 36.90 28.23
CA LYS A 189 -6.52 35.69 28.69
C LYS A 189 -7.24 34.43 28.25
N TYR A 190 -6.58 33.29 28.46
CA TYR A 190 -7.04 32.01 27.95
C TYR A 190 -6.89 30.91 28.98
N CYS A 191 -7.78 29.92 28.87
CA CYS A 191 -7.66 28.67 29.62
C CYS A 191 -7.18 27.56 28.71
N GLN A 192 -6.23 26.79 29.21
CA GLN A 192 -5.73 25.58 28.59
C GLN A 192 -5.92 24.40 29.51
N CYS A 193 -6.04 23.22 28.91
CA CYS A 193 -6.16 21.96 29.61
C CYS A 193 -5.04 21.06 29.21
N ARG A 194 -4.49 20.35 30.18
CA ARG A 194 -3.51 19.33 29.87
C ARG A 194 -4.23 18.16 29.22
N ALA A 195 -3.80 17.77 28.02
CA ALA A 195 -4.30 16.57 27.38
C ALA A 195 -4.15 15.39 28.34
N PRO A 196 -5.17 14.52 28.50
CA PRO A 196 -4.97 13.28 29.22
C PRO A 196 -3.78 12.56 28.60
N THR A 197 -2.92 11.98 29.43
CA THR A 197 -1.77 11.21 28.96
C THR A 197 -2.27 10.28 27.86
N PRO A 198 -1.73 10.38 26.63
CA PRO A 198 -2.30 9.64 25.51
C PRO A 198 -2.44 8.17 25.91
N LYS A 199 -3.61 7.59 25.67
CA LYS A 199 -3.78 6.14 25.78
C LYS A 199 -3.54 5.55 24.41
N CYS A 200 -2.95 4.38 24.40
CA CYS A 200 -2.74 3.61 23.20
C CYS A 200 -4.06 3.01 22.73
N PRO A 201 -4.17 2.60 21.45
CA PRO A 201 -5.42 2.02 20.91
C PRO A 201 -5.94 0.83 21.72
N ASN A 202 -5.04 0.12 22.42
CA ASN A 202 -5.35 -1.00 23.31
C ASN A 202 -5.65 -0.59 24.77
N GLY A 203 -5.84 0.70 25.06
CA GLY A 203 -6.12 1.24 26.39
C GLY A 203 -4.91 1.40 27.31
N GLN A 204 -3.71 0.96 26.91
CA GLN A 204 -2.50 1.10 27.74
C GLN A 204 -1.98 2.54 27.80
N PRO A 205 -1.26 2.95 28.86
CA PRO A 205 -0.66 4.28 28.94
C PRO A 205 0.45 4.47 27.90
N PHE A 206 0.43 5.59 27.18
CA PHE A 206 1.52 6.01 26.30
C PHE A 206 2.80 6.28 27.11
N ARG A 207 3.91 5.70 26.66
CA ARG A 207 5.23 5.83 27.28
C ARG A 207 6.15 6.68 26.42
N ALA A 208 6.30 7.97 26.76
CA ALA A 208 7.11 8.93 26.00
C ALA A 208 8.59 8.52 25.89
N GLU A 209 9.09 7.75 26.86
CA GLU A 209 10.43 7.16 26.86
C GLU A 209 10.68 6.13 25.75
N ASN A 210 9.64 5.68 25.06
CA ASN A 210 9.78 4.83 23.87
C ASN A 210 9.87 5.63 22.58
N CYS A 211 9.75 6.96 22.63
CA CYS A 211 9.89 7.83 21.48
C CYS A 211 11.33 8.33 21.28
N PRO A 212 11.81 8.44 20.02
CA PRO A 212 13.14 9.00 19.73
C PRO A 212 13.28 10.46 20.16
N ASP A 213 12.17 11.19 20.22
CA ASP A 213 12.05 12.55 20.72
C ASP A 213 10.98 12.55 21.81
N SER A 214 11.39 12.69 23.08
CA SER A 214 10.50 12.62 24.24
C SER A 214 9.44 13.72 24.27
N LYS A 215 9.55 14.73 23.39
CA LYS A 215 8.62 15.86 23.28
C LYS A 215 7.51 15.66 22.26
N LYS A 216 7.51 14.56 21.50
CA LYS A 216 6.50 14.29 20.47
C LYS A 216 5.85 12.93 20.69
N ALA A 217 4.51 12.90 20.66
CA ALA A 217 3.77 11.65 20.64
C ALA A 217 4.19 10.84 19.40
N CYS A 218 4.58 9.57 19.59
CA CYS A 218 5.01 8.71 18.51
C CYS A 218 4.42 7.31 18.66
N ARG A 219 4.21 6.59 17.55
CA ARG A 219 3.60 5.24 17.57
C ARG A 219 4.36 4.25 18.47
N ALA A 220 5.68 4.43 18.65
CA ALA A 220 6.51 3.61 19.54
C ALA A 220 6.18 3.78 21.04
N GLY A 221 5.56 4.91 21.43
CA GLY A 221 5.01 5.10 22.78
C GLY A 221 3.91 4.10 23.14
N CYS A 222 3.34 3.41 22.15
CA CYS A 222 2.22 2.49 22.29
C CYS A 222 2.49 1.03 21.97
N LEU A 223 3.73 0.67 21.61
CA LEU A 223 4.08 -0.72 21.34
C LEU A 223 4.59 -1.37 22.62
N SER A 224 3.86 -2.39 23.09
CA SER A 224 4.36 -3.32 24.10
C SER A 224 5.54 -4.08 23.49
N ARG A 225 6.74 -3.72 23.93
CA ARG A 225 8.04 -4.37 23.69
C ARG A 225 8.04 -5.43 22.58
N MET A 226 8.41 -5.04 21.35
CA MET A 226 9.47 -5.85 20.72
C MET A 226 10.71 -5.65 21.60
N PRO A 227 11.39 -6.73 22.05
CA PRO A 227 12.54 -6.60 22.94
C PRO A 227 13.54 -5.61 22.34
N LYS A 228 13.76 -4.50 23.07
CA LYS A 228 14.78 -3.50 22.79
C LYS A 228 16.15 -4.17 22.96
N THR A 229 16.67 -4.79 21.90
CA THR A 229 18.11 -4.88 21.65
C THR A 229 18.54 -3.68 20.80
N MET A 230 18.20 -2.46 21.25
CA MET A 230 18.73 -1.20 20.69
C MET A 230 19.83 -0.59 21.57
N SER A 231 20.49 -1.38 22.41
CA SER A 231 21.70 -0.93 23.09
C SER A 231 22.90 -1.19 22.16
N SER A 232 23.41 -0.13 21.52
CA SER A 232 24.70 -0.02 20.76
C SER A 232 24.70 0.26 19.25
N VAL A 233 23.58 0.57 18.57
CA VAL A 233 23.57 0.75 17.10
C VAL A 233 24.23 2.06 16.60
N THR A 234 24.43 3.06 17.46
CA THR A 234 24.89 4.40 17.05
C THR A 234 26.30 4.47 16.41
N PRO A 235 27.31 3.67 16.79
CA PRO A 235 28.65 3.73 16.16
C PRO A 235 28.75 3.09 14.77
N GLN A 236 27.80 2.24 14.36
CA GLN A 236 27.87 1.53 13.08
C GLN A 236 27.38 2.39 11.90
N ARG A 237 26.44 3.31 12.13
CA ARG A 237 25.87 4.16 11.06
C ARG A 237 26.92 5.05 10.38
N ALA A 238 27.84 5.63 11.15
CA ALA A 238 28.88 6.52 10.62
C ALA A 238 29.95 5.79 9.79
N LYS A 239 30.06 4.46 9.93
CA LYS A 239 31.04 3.68 9.16
C LYS A 239 30.50 3.22 7.81
N LEU A 240 29.20 2.94 7.73
CA LEU A 240 28.60 2.36 6.52
C LEU A 240 28.25 3.43 5.48
N CYS A 241 27.77 4.59 5.91
CA CYS A 241 27.45 5.69 5.00
C CYS A 241 28.32 6.89 5.33
N SER A 242 29.26 7.20 4.43
CA SER A 242 30.02 8.44 4.50
C SER A 242 29.09 9.62 4.24
N LYS A 243 29.39 10.81 4.79
CA LYS A 243 28.61 12.03 4.47
C LYS A 243 28.77 12.49 3.01
N SER A 244 29.76 11.97 2.29
CA SER A 244 30.12 12.41 0.94
C SER A 244 29.45 11.61 -0.16
N GLU A 245 29.04 10.37 0.10
CA GLU A 245 28.44 9.50 -0.91
C GLU A 245 26.96 9.26 -0.62
N PRO A 246 26.07 9.42 -1.61
CA PRO A 246 24.62 9.22 -1.40
C PRO A 246 24.26 7.74 -1.25
N ASN A 247 25.15 6.83 -1.65
CA ASN A 247 24.90 5.40 -1.68
C ASN A 247 26.12 4.61 -1.18
N GLU A 248 25.88 3.45 -0.57
CA GLU A 248 26.93 2.51 -0.12
C GLU A 248 26.83 1.19 -0.90
N LEU A 249 27.95 0.65 -1.40
CA LEU A 249 27.93 -0.63 -2.13
C LEU A 249 27.66 -1.82 -1.18
N LEU A 250 26.55 -2.54 -1.40
CA LEU A 250 26.21 -3.73 -0.61
C LEU A 250 26.73 -5.02 -1.24
N TRP A 251 26.63 -5.13 -2.56
CA TRP A 251 27.00 -6.34 -3.29
C TRP A 251 27.45 -6.00 -4.71
N ALA A 252 28.49 -6.70 -5.16
CA ALA A 252 29.01 -6.72 -6.51
C ALA A 252 29.60 -8.10 -6.83
N CYS A 253 29.88 -8.35 -8.11
CA CYS A 253 30.62 -9.55 -8.53
C CYS A 253 32.03 -9.65 -7.92
N ASP A 254 32.63 -8.52 -7.55
CA ASP A 254 33.87 -8.51 -6.77
C ASP A 254 33.57 -8.83 -5.30
N SER A 255 33.73 -10.11 -4.96
CA SER A 255 33.54 -10.63 -3.60
C SER A 255 34.29 -9.89 -2.49
N LYS A 256 35.36 -9.15 -2.81
CA LYS A 256 36.13 -8.36 -1.82
C LYS A 256 35.45 -7.04 -1.48
N LYS A 257 34.59 -6.53 -2.37
CA LYS A 257 33.84 -5.28 -2.19
C LYS A 257 32.45 -5.52 -1.60
N SER A 258 31.89 -6.72 -1.80
CA SER A 258 30.59 -7.08 -1.25
C SER A 258 30.63 -7.23 0.26
N LEU A 259 29.61 -6.74 0.95
CA LEU A 259 29.36 -7.11 2.33
C LEU A 259 28.99 -8.59 2.36
N LYS A 260 29.56 -9.38 3.27
CA LYS A 260 29.30 -10.82 3.38
C LYS A 260 28.87 -11.21 4.79
N PRO A 261 28.09 -12.29 4.94
CA PRO A 261 27.93 -12.93 6.24
C PRO A 261 29.29 -13.28 6.84
N ARG A 262 29.40 -13.20 8.18
CA ARG A 262 30.57 -13.71 8.89
C ARG A 262 30.72 -15.21 8.62
N LYS A 263 31.97 -15.66 8.48
CA LYS A 263 32.28 -17.08 8.32
C LYS A 263 31.62 -17.91 9.43
N GLY A 264 30.86 -18.94 9.05
CA GLY A 264 30.12 -19.80 9.98
C GLY A 264 28.69 -19.33 10.33
N HIS A 265 28.26 -18.13 9.92
CA HIS A 265 26.86 -17.72 10.01
C HIS A 265 25.94 -18.63 9.17
N SER A 266 24.68 -18.78 9.60
CA SER A 266 23.62 -19.51 8.88
C SER A 266 23.32 -18.99 7.46
N HIS A 267 23.75 -17.77 7.12
CA HIS A 267 23.47 -17.14 5.83
C HIS A 267 24.58 -17.39 4.81
N ASN A 268 25.64 -18.13 5.16
CA ASN A 268 26.71 -18.44 4.23
C ASN A 268 26.23 -19.34 3.08
N ASP A 269 25.27 -20.25 3.31
CA ASP A 269 24.72 -21.07 2.23
C ASP A 269 23.89 -20.23 1.25
N ALA A 270 23.12 -19.26 1.76
CA ALA A 270 22.40 -18.30 0.92
C ALA A 270 23.34 -17.43 0.08
N GLU A 271 24.45 -16.97 0.68
CA GLU A 271 25.51 -16.26 -0.03
C GLU A 271 26.15 -17.12 -1.13
N ASP A 272 26.51 -18.37 -0.83
CA ASP A 272 27.10 -19.32 -1.78
C ASP A 272 26.14 -19.61 -2.95
N LEU A 273 24.85 -19.78 -2.67
CA LEU A 273 23.80 -19.97 -3.68
C LEU A 273 23.65 -18.73 -4.58
N LEU A 274 23.63 -17.53 -4.01
CA LEU A 274 23.58 -16.27 -4.77
C LEU A 274 24.83 -16.11 -5.65
N GLU A 275 26.03 -16.25 -5.09
CA GLU A 275 27.28 -16.08 -5.83
C GLU A 275 27.41 -17.08 -6.98
N ARG A 276 27.00 -18.34 -6.77
CA ARG A 276 27.05 -19.37 -7.81
C ARG A 276 25.96 -19.21 -8.87
N GLY A 277 24.75 -18.80 -8.48
CA GLY A 277 23.67 -18.44 -9.39
C GLY A 277 24.04 -17.26 -10.29
N MET A 278 24.78 -16.30 -9.75
CA MET A 278 25.21 -15.09 -10.46
C MET A 278 26.56 -15.24 -11.19
N ALA A 279 27.28 -16.33 -10.99
CA ALA A 279 28.65 -16.51 -11.50
C ALA A 279 28.78 -16.23 -13.00
N ARG A 280 27.82 -16.70 -13.81
CA ARG A 280 27.88 -16.50 -15.27
C ARG A 280 27.64 -15.05 -15.70
N ILE A 281 26.79 -14.32 -14.98
CA ILE A 281 26.63 -12.87 -15.18
C ILE A 281 27.93 -12.16 -14.79
N CYS A 282 28.55 -12.59 -13.70
CA CYS A 282 29.81 -12.02 -13.21
C CYS A 282 31.04 -12.32 -14.09
N GLU A 283 30.98 -13.38 -14.90
CA GLU A 283 31.99 -13.71 -15.91
C GLU A 283 31.89 -12.83 -17.17
N ASP A 284 30.76 -12.16 -17.40
CA ASP A 284 30.57 -11.27 -18.54
C ASP A 284 30.78 -9.81 -18.13
N PRO A 285 31.90 -9.17 -18.52
CA PRO A 285 32.22 -7.80 -18.07
C PRO A 285 31.16 -6.76 -18.45
N GLN A 286 30.33 -7.02 -19.46
CA GLN A 286 29.26 -6.11 -19.85
C GLN A 286 28.03 -6.21 -18.95
N LEU A 287 27.82 -7.36 -18.32
CA LEU A 287 26.69 -7.59 -17.42
C LEU A 287 27.05 -7.34 -15.95
N VAL A 288 28.33 -7.35 -15.57
CA VAL A 288 28.78 -7.05 -14.20
C VAL A 288 28.16 -5.76 -13.61
N PRO A 289 28.15 -4.61 -14.31
CA PRO A 289 27.56 -3.38 -13.76
C PRO A 289 26.04 -3.45 -13.54
N GLU A 290 25.35 -4.39 -14.19
CA GLU A 290 23.90 -4.58 -14.11
C GLU A 290 23.47 -5.28 -12.81
N VAL A 291 24.41 -5.79 -12.03
CA VAL A 291 24.08 -6.57 -10.83
C VAL A 291 24.66 -5.98 -9.56
N GLU A 292 25.42 -4.89 -9.66
CA GLU A 292 25.84 -4.10 -8.51
C GLU A 292 24.61 -3.55 -7.75
N VAL A 293 24.63 -3.67 -6.42
CA VAL A 293 23.55 -3.25 -5.53
C VAL A 293 24.09 -2.27 -4.52
N TRP A 294 23.44 -1.11 -4.42
CA TRP A 294 23.80 -0.08 -3.46
C TRP A 294 22.67 0.18 -2.48
N LEU A 295 23.01 0.55 -1.25
CA LEU A 295 22.09 1.04 -0.23
C LEU A 295 21.92 2.54 -0.38
N GLU A 296 20.69 3.03 -0.39
CA GLU A 296 20.40 4.46 -0.22
C GLU A 296 20.75 4.89 1.20
N CYS A 297 21.73 5.77 1.36
CA CYS A 297 22.23 6.13 2.69
C CYS A 297 21.20 6.86 3.57
N ASP A 298 20.19 7.46 2.95
CA ASP A 298 19.01 8.02 3.60
C ASP A 298 18.15 6.96 4.32
N PHE A 299 18.25 5.69 3.92
CA PHE A 299 17.49 4.55 4.46
C PHE A 299 18.35 3.61 5.32
N VAL A 300 19.59 4.00 5.64
CA VAL A 300 20.53 3.16 6.42
C VAL A 300 19.98 2.77 7.79
N SER A 301 19.19 3.63 8.44
CA SER A 301 18.58 3.30 9.75
C SER A 301 17.55 2.19 9.67
N GLN A 302 16.81 2.12 8.57
CA GLN A 302 15.82 1.10 8.31
C GLN A 302 16.54 -0.20 7.95
N TRP A 303 17.58 -0.13 7.11
CA TRP A 303 18.42 -1.28 6.79
C TRP A 303 19.07 -1.92 8.03
N LEU A 304 19.67 -1.12 8.91
CA LEU A 304 20.30 -1.58 10.16
C LEU A 304 19.31 -2.22 11.15
N ARG A 305 18.00 -1.97 11.01
CA ARG A 305 16.97 -2.60 11.85
C ARG A 305 16.72 -4.05 11.46
N TRP A 306 16.91 -4.38 10.19
CA TRP A 306 16.54 -5.65 9.57
C TRP A 306 17.73 -6.55 9.25
N THR A 307 18.94 -6.05 9.52
CA THR A 307 20.20 -6.77 9.32
C THR A 307 20.99 -6.81 10.63
N THR A 308 22.09 -7.56 10.64
CA THR A 308 22.97 -7.63 11.80
C THR A 308 24.41 -7.33 11.42
N ALA A 309 25.23 -7.00 12.41
CA ALA A 309 26.68 -6.89 12.22
C ALA A 309 27.36 -8.20 11.77
N ALA A 310 26.64 -9.32 11.84
CA ALA A 310 27.11 -10.63 11.44
C ALA A 310 26.63 -11.05 10.04
N SER A 311 25.57 -10.43 9.52
CA SER A 311 25.06 -10.73 8.18
C SER A 311 24.23 -9.57 7.59
N PRO A 312 24.46 -9.20 6.32
CA PRO A 312 23.65 -8.21 5.60
C PRO A 312 22.33 -8.77 5.06
N TRP A 313 22.04 -10.06 5.29
CA TRP A 313 20.81 -10.70 4.82
C TRP A 313 19.63 -10.42 5.75
N ILE A 314 18.44 -10.35 5.16
CA ILE A 314 17.16 -10.13 5.84
C ILE A 314 16.40 -11.44 5.89
N GLU A 315 15.80 -11.79 7.03
CA GLU A 315 15.08 -13.07 7.21
C GLU A 315 13.84 -13.19 6.31
N GLU A 316 12.96 -12.19 6.36
CA GLU A 316 11.72 -12.14 5.60
C GLU A 316 11.52 -10.71 5.12
N ALA A 317 11.17 -10.55 3.84
CA ALA A 317 10.81 -9.25 3.30
C ALA A 317 9.90 -9.37 2.09
N TYR A 318 9.04 -8.38 1.92
CA TYR A 318 8.50 -8.08 0.61
C TYR A 318 9.60 -7.45 -0.25
N VAL A 319 9.54 -7.65 -1.56
CA VAL A 319 10.48 -7.06 -2.50
C VAL A 319 9.68 -6.43 -3.64
N THR A 320 10.04 -5.21 -3.99
CA THR A 320 9.49 -4.52 -5.16
C THR A 320 10.58 -3.75 -5.90
N TYR A 321 10.25 -3.21 -7.06
CA TYR A 321 11.17 -2.45 -7.88
C TYR A 321 10.51 -1.22 -8.48
N VAL A 322 11.25 -0.13 -8.59
CA VAL A 322 10.75 1.12 -9.17
C VAL A 322 11.81 1.75 -10.06
N GLY A 323 11.38 2.53 -11.04
CA GLY A 323 12.24 3.33 -11.90
C GLY A 323 11.44 4.40 -12.61
N GLY A 324 12.14 5.27 -13.34
CA GLY A 324 11.54 6.39 -14.05
C GLY A 324 11.90 7.76 -13.45
N PRO A 325 11.24 8.84 -13.89
CA PRO A 325 11.53 10.17 -13.39
C PRO A 325 11.03 10.35 -11.96
N LYS A 326 11.62 11.33 -11.27
CA LYS A 326 11.11 11.89 -10.01
C LYS A 326 9.65 12.33 -10.16
N ASP A 327 8.85 12.19 -9.10
CA ASP A 327 7.44 12.61 -9.05
C ASP A 327 6.54 11.87 -10.07
N SER A 328 6.97 10.67 -10.51
CA SER A 328 6.21 9.84 -11.45
C SER A 328 5.05 9.11 -10.76
N ASN A 329 4.10 8.59 -11.55
CA ASN A 329 3.01 7.74 -11.03
C ASN A 329 3.52 6.52 -10.24
N TYR A 330 4.73 6.04 -10.54
CA TYR A 330 5.34 4.93 -9.81
C TYR A 330 5.72 5.30 -8.38
N GLU A 331 6.06 6.56 -8.11
CA GLU A 331 6.29 7.06 -6.74
C GLU A 331 5.03 6.94 -5.91
N TRP A 332 3.89 7.31 -6.49
CA TRP A 332 2.58 7.25 -5.85
C TRP A 332 2.14 5.80 -5.61
N GLN A 333 2.32 4.93 -6.60
CA GLN A 333 2.05 3.49 -6.47
C GLN A 333 2.91 2.86 -5.36
N ALA A 334 4.23 3.08 -5.40
CA ALA A 334 5.15 2.60 -4.37
C ALA A 334 4.80 3.15 -2.97
N THR A 335 4.36 4.41 -2.86
CA THR A 335 3.91 5.01 -1.60
C THR A 335 2.72 4.27 -1.01
N ASN A 336 1.72 3.92 -1.83
CA ASN A 336 0.58 3.14 -1.37
C ASN A 336 0.96 1.70 -0.99
N LEU A 337 1.84 1.06 -1.77
CA LEU A 337 2.38 -0.25 -1.42
C LEU A 337 3.10 -0.22 -0.05
N ILE A 338 4.02 0.73 0.16
CA ILE A 338 4.76 0.87 1.44
C ILE A 338 3.77 1.07 2.60
N ARG A 339 2.75 1.91 2.41
CA ARG A 339 1.73 2.15 3.43
C ARG A 339 0.92 0.89 3.73
N SER A 340 0.53 0.12 2.72
CA SER A 340 -0.15 -1.16 2.93
C SER A 340 0.70 -2.12 3.79
N ILE A 341 2.01 -2.12 3.59
CA ILE A 341 2.96 -2.95 4.37
C ILE A 341 3.11 -2.42 5.80
N ASP A 342 3.23 -1.10 6.01
CA ASP A 342 3.30 -0.51 7.36
C ASP A 342 2.00 -0.72 8.18
N LEU A 343 0.86 -0.86 7.49
CA LEU A 343 -0.44 -1.13 8.10
C LEU A 343 -0.65 -2.61 8.41
N PHE A 344 -0.36 -3.50 7.47
CA PHE A 344 -0.82 -4.89 7.52
C PHE A 344 0.28 -5.92 7.75
N SER A 345 1.55 -5.52 7.78
CA SER A 345 2.67 -6.43 7.99
C SER A 345 3.65 -5.96 9.06
N SER A 346 4.27 -6.95 9.70
CA SER A 346 5.41 -6.74 10.57
C SER A 346 6.75 -6.80 9.84
N ARG A 347 6.79 -7.11 8.55
CA ARG A 347 8.00 -7.34 7.75
C ARG A 347 8.37 -6.12 6.89
N PRO A 348 9.65 -5.93 6.56
CA PRO A 348 10.08 -4.85 5.67
C PRO A 348 9.67 -5.09 4.22
N LEU A 349 9.56 -3.99 3.48
CA LEU A 349 9.67 -3.92 2.03
C LEU A 349 11.09 -3.51 1.67
N VAL A 350 11.75 -4.30 0.83
CA VAL A 350 12.93 -3.89 0.09
C VAL A 350 12.47 -3.35 -1.26
N ILE A 351 12.68 -2.05 -1.50
CA ILE A 351 12.41 -1.40 -2.78
C ILE A 351 13.72 -1.19 -3.53
N VAL A 352 13.83 -1.74 -4.73
CA VAL A 352 15.02 -1.59 -5.58
C VAL A 352 14.76 -0.54 -6.65
N ILE A 353 15.50 0.56 -6.57
CA ILE A 353 15.38 1.72 -7.46
C ILE A 353 16.34 1.56 -8.63
N PHE A 354 15.82 1.58 -9.85
CA PHE A 354 16.59 1.42 -11.07
C PHE A 354 16.83 2.77 -11.76
N GLY A 355 18.11 3.12 -11.94
CA GLY A 355 18.54 4.38 -12.52
C GLY A 355 18.81 5.48 -11.50
N ASP A 356 19.06 6.69 -11.97
CA ASP A 356 19.42 7.87 -11.20
C ASP A 356 18.30 8.93 -11.15
N GLN A 357 17.34 8.85 -12.07
CA GLN A 357 16.25 9.82 -12.19
C GLN A 357 15.19 9.68 -11.10
N PHE A 358 14.96 8.47 -10.60
CA PHE A 358 14.00 8.24 -9.51
C PHE A 358 14.67 8.58 -8.18
N VAL A 359 14.06 9.52 -7.46
CA VAL A 359 14.50 9.95 -6.12
C VAL A 359 13.42 9.52 -5.12
N PRO A 360 13.72 8.60 -4.19
CA PRO A 360 12.73 8.17 -3.21
C PRO A 360 12.33 9.36 -2.31
N PRO A 361 11.04 9.60 -2.08
CA PRO A 361 10.58 10.64 -1.18
C PRO A 361 11.16 10.50 0.22
N LEU A 362 11.62 11.61 0.81
CA LEU A 362 12.08 11.63 2.21
C LEU A 362 10.98 11.22 3.19
N SER A 363 9.71 11.39 2.82
CA SER A 363 8.57 10.94 3.61
C SER A 363 8.60 9.42 3.86
N TRP A 364 9.16 8.63 2.94
CA TRP A 364 9.33 7.18 3.12
C TRP A 364 10.24 6.85 4.31
N GLN A 365 11.18 7.72 4.68
CA GLN A 365 12.02 7.51 5.88
C GLN A 365 11.19 7.46 7.18
N SER A 366 10.02 8.10 7.20
CA SER A 366 9.12 8.05 8.35
C SER A 366 8.36 6.72 8.47
N MET A 367 8.34 5.92 7.39
CA MET A 367 7.68 4.62 7.35
C MET A 367 8.63 3.55 7.90
N ARG A 368 8.13 2.66 8.75
CA ARG A 368 8.99 1.80 9.57
C ARG A 368 9.67 0.70 8.76
N ASN A 369 8.96 0.21 7.76
CA ASN A 369 9.20 -1.07 7.12
C ASN A 369 9.63 -0.86 5.65
N VAL A 370 10.46 0.14 5.34
CA VAL A 370 10.98 0.34 3.99
C VAL A 370 12.50 0.45 3.98
N ILE A 371 13.13 -0.32 3.10
CA ILE A 371 14.57 -0.30 2.82
C ILE A 371 14.70 0.02 1.35
N ALA A 372 15.48 1.03 1.00
CA ALA A 372 15.71 1.40 -0.39
C ALA A 372 17.11 0.99 -0.85
N TYR A 373 17.16 0.19 -1.91
CA TYR A 373 18.37 -0.11 -2.65
C TYR A 373 18.35 0.64 -3.99
N ARG A 374 19.52 0.84 -4.57
CA ARG A 374 19.69 1.33 -5.93
C ARG A 374 20.41 0.30 -6.77
N MET A 375 20.09 0.27 -8.05
CA MET A 375 20.79 -0.45 -9.11
C MET A 375 20.84 0.39 -10.38
N ARG A 376 21.75 0.08 -11.30
CA ARG A 376 21.82 0.75 -12.60
C ARG A 376 20.60 0.40 -13.49
N PRO A 377 20.21 1.25 -14.44
CA PRO A 377 19.18 0.91 -15.41
C PRO A 377 19.57 -0.37 -16.17
N ILE A 378 18.59 -1.20 -16.50
CA ILE A 378 18.83 -2.43 -17.27
C ILE A 378 19.33 -2.11 -18.68
N SER A 379 20.23 -2.95 -19.19
CA SER A 379 20.74 -2.86 -20.55
C SER A 379 19.63 -2.75 -21.61
N ARG A 380 19.90 -1.98 -22.68
CA ARG A 380 18.97 -1.80 -23.80
C ARG A 380 18.62 -3.15 -24.45
N GLY A 381 17.36 -3.33 -24.87
CA GLY A 381 16.85 -4.58 -25.45
C GLY A 381 16.34 -5.60 -24.43
N VAL A 382 16.47 -5.30 -23.14
CA VAL A 382 15.80 -6.05 -22.06
C VAL A 382 14.59 -5.26 -21.59
N SER A 383 13.43 -5.93 -21.46
CA SER A 383 12.23 -5.31 -20.90
C SER A 383 12.49 -4.82 -19.48
N PHE A 384 11.91 -3.67 -19.12
CA PHE A 384 12.00 -3.13 -17.76
C PHE A 384 11.48 -4.13 -16.72
N ASN A 385 10.53 -4.98 -17.07
CA ASN A 385 9.92 -5.96 -16.16
C ASN A 385 10.93 -6.99 -15.64
N PHE A 386 12.06 -7.23 -16.34
CA PHE A 386 13.13 -8.10 -15.81
C PHE A 386 13.90 -7.49 -14.63
N ASN A 387 13.70 -6.21 -14.32
CA ASN A 387 14.14 -5.62 -13.06
C ASN A 387 13.48 -6.30 -11.85
N LYS A 388 12.35 -6.98 -12.04
CA LYS A 388 11.75 -7.86 -11.04
C LYS A 388 12.72 -8.93 -10.59
N VAL A 389 13.30 -9.69 -11.54
CA VAL A 389 14.29 -10.74 -11.25
C VAL A 389 15.56 -10.15 -10.64
N ARG A 390 16.02 -9.00 -11.15
CA ARG A 390 17.18 -8.28 -10.55
C ARG A 390 16.89 -7.88 -9.11
N SER A 391 15.68 -7.41 -8.81
CA SER A 391 15.30 -7.00 -7.45
C SER A 391 15.26 -8.17 -6.48
N ILE A 392 14.80 -9.34 -6.92
CA ILE A 392 14.84 -10.59 -6.15
C ILE A 392 16.28 -10.94 -5.76
N LEU A 393 17.19 -10.97 -6.74
CA LEU A 393 18.60 -11.29 -6.54
C LEU A 393 19.32 -10.24 -5.69
N ALA A 394 18.97 -8.97 -5.88
CA ALA A 394 19.54 -7.84 -5.14
C ALA A 394 19.07 -7.76 -3.68
N SER A 395 17.89 -8.31 -3.37
CA SER A 395 17.24 -8.13 -2.07
C SER A 395 18.02 -8.71 -0.89
N ARG A 396 18.78 -9.80 -1.13
CA ARG A 396 19.48 -10.60 -0.09
C ARG A 396 18.55 -11.00 1.05
N VAL A 397 17.40 -11.55 0.68
CA VAL A 397 16.34 -12.00 1.59
C VAL A 397 16.31 -13.53 1.66
N MET A 398 16.18 -14.09 2.86
CA MET A 398 16.12 -15.54 3.07
C MET A 398 14.79 -16.14 2.62
N VAL A 399 13.68 -15.43 2.85
CA VAL A 399 12.32 -15.75 2.35
C VAL A 399 11.65 -14.48 1.81
N GLY A 400 11.43 -14.42 0.50
CA GLY A 400 10.93 -13.23 -0.16
C GLY A 400 9.55 -13.41 -0.79
N ILE A 401 8.81 -12.31 -0.86
CA ILE A 401 7.56 -12.19 -1.61
C ILE A 401 7.69 -11.01 -2.56
N GLN A 402 7.63 -11.27 -3.86
CA GLN A 402 7.73 -10.22 -4.88
C GLN A 402 6.38 -9.56 -5.04
N LEU A 403 6.37 -8.24 -5.05
CA LEU A 403 5.21 -7.42 -5.34
C LEU A 403 5.52 -6.43 -6.45
N ASP A 404 4.59 -6.24 -7.38
CA ASP A 404 4.63 -5.09 -8.28
C ASP A 404 4.33 -3.79 -7.49
N THR A 405 4.82 -2.65 -7.97
CA THR A 405 4.62 -1.36 -7.29
C THR A 405 3.16 -0.94 -7.23
N ASP A 406 2.35 -1.40 -8.18
CA ASP A 406 0.91 -1.18 -8.23
C ASP A 406 0.14 -2.29 -7.50
N GLN A 407 0.75 -2.96 -6.52
CA GLN A 407 0.06 -3.84 -5.59
C GLN A 407 -0.17 -3.20 -4.22
N LEU A 408 -1.22 -3.68 -3.56
CA LEU A 408 -1.47 -3.49 -2.13
C LEU A 408 -1.53 -4.84 -1.46
N ILE A 409 -0.96 -4.95 -0.26
CA ILE A 409 -1.18 -6.14 0.57
C ILE A 409 -2.34 -5.91 1.54
N PHE A 410 -2.88 -7.01 2.06
CA PHE A 410 -3.81 -7.00 3.18
C PHE A 410 -3.32 -7.92 4.31
N LYS A 411 -3.90 -7.86 5.52
CA LYS A 411 -3.39 -8.71 6.62
C LYS A 411 -3.66 -10.19 6.29
N GLY A 412 -2.85 -11.06 6.87
CA GLY A 412 -2.79 -12.47 6.48
C GLY A 412 -1.77 -12.73 5.38
N MET A 413 -1.35 -11.71 4.60
CA MET A 413 -0.27 -11.86 3.62
C MET A 413 1.04 -12.36 4.25
N ASP A 414 1.33 -12.04 5.52
CA ASP A 414 2.49 -12.56 6.25
C ASP A 414 2.51 -14.11 6.33
N GLN A 415 1.36 -14.79 6.24
CA GLN A 415 1.29 -16.26 6.27
C GLN A 415 1.95 -16.90 5.05
N VAL A 416 2.05 -16.15 3.94
CA VAL A 416 2.73 -16.59 2.73
C VAL A 416 4.21 -16.85 2.98
N PHE A 417 4.89 -16.13 3.88
CA PHE A 417 6.28 -16.43 4.20
C PHE A 417 6.47 -17.82 4.79
N GLU A 418 5.59 -18.24 5.71
CA GLU A 418 5.67 -19.56 6.32
C GLU A 418 5.32 -20.67 5.32
N GLY A 419 4.30 -20.44 4.48
CA GLY A 419 4.02 -21.31 3.35
C GLY A 419 5.23 -21.47 2.44
N THR A 420 5.88 -20.37 2.07
CA THR A 420 7.08 -20.40 1.22
C THR A 420 8.24 -21.16 1.85
N ARG A 421 8.48 -21.05 3.17
CA ARG A 421 9.50 -21.86 3.86
C ARG A 421 9.23 -23.36 3.76
N ARG A 422 7.96 -23.74 3.97
CA ARG A 422 7.53 -25.13 3.97
C ARG A 422 7.71 -25.77 2.59
N GLU A 423 7.42 -25.02 1.55
CA GLU A 423 7.30 -25.56 0.19
C GLU A 423 8.56 -25.34 -0.66
N VAL A 424 9.34 -24.28 -0.42
CA VAL A 424 10.57 -23.97 -1.16
C VAL A 424 11.79 -24.25 -0.27
N GLY A 425 12.26 -25.50 -0.31
CA GLY A 425 13.37 -25.99 0.51
C GLY A 425 14.60 -26.41 -0.31
N GLU A 426 15.58 -27.00 0.39
CA GLU A 426 16.82 -27.46 -0.24
C GLU A 426 16.61 -28.57 -1.29
N PHE A 427 15.47 -29.28 -1.21
CA PHE A 427 15.04 -30.33 -2.15
C PHE A 427 13.96 -29.85 -3.13
N TYR A 428 13.55 -28.58 -3.06
CA TYR A 428 12.62 -27.95 -3.98
C TYR A 428 13.04 -26.49 -4.26
N PRO A 429 14.08 -26.26 -5.09
CA PRO A 429 14.68 -24.94 -5.28
C PRO A 429 13.97 -24.09 -6.36
N TRP A 430 12.65 -24.15 -6.45
CA TRP A 430 11.87 -23.36 -7.41
C TRP A 430 10.96 -22.38 -6.69
N PRO A 431 10.80 -21.15 -7.20
CA PRO A 431 9.82 -20.22 -6.64
C PRO A 431 8.40 -20.73 -6.88
N ILE A 432 7.48 -20.26 -6.05
CA ILE A 432 6.05 -20.54 -6.22
C ILE A 432 5.37 -19.24 -6.66
N LEU A 433 4.67 -19.31 -7.79
CA LEU A 433 3.92 -18.20 -8.36
C LEU A 433 2.43 -18.29 -7.95
N PRO A 434 1.74 -17.15 -7.74
CA PRO A 434 0.31 -17.12 -7.56
C PRO A 434 -0.42 -17.36 -8.88
N VAL A 435 -1.51 -18.13 -8.80
CA VAL A 435 -2.35 -18.40 -9.96
C VAL A 435 -2.90 -17.09 -10.52
N HIS A 436 -2.74 -16.90 -11.83
CA HIS A 436 -3.24 -15.70 -12.51
C HIS A 436 -4.78 -15.70 -12.53
N TRP A 437 -5.48 -14.59 -12.28
CA TRP A 437 -6.95 -14.63 -12.28
C TRP A 437 -7.55 -14.93 -13.67
N MET A 438 -6.94 -14.41 -14.75
CA MET A 438 -7.20 -14.82 -16.13
C MET A 438 -6.49 -16.13 -16.49
N SER A 439 -7.11 -16.98 -17.30
CA SER A 439 -6.43 -18.10 -17.98
C SER A 439 -5.84 -17.61 -19.30
N ARG A 440 -4.63 -18.06 -19.64
CA ARG A 440 -4.01 -17.87 -20.97
C ARG A 440 -4.05 -19.14 -21.82
N ASP A 441 -5.02 -20.01 -21.54
CA ASP A 441 -5.30 -21.17 -22.38
C ASP A 441 -6.20 -20.78 -23.56
N ASP A 442 -5.98 -21.40 -24.71
CA ASP A 442 -6.74 -21.18 -25.95
C ASP A 442 -8.04 -22.01 -26.04
N THR A 443 -8.51 -22.56 -24.92
CA THR A 443 -9.65 -23.49 -24.92
C THR A 443 -10.94 -22.77 -25.36
N PRO A 444 -11.63 -23.25 -26.42
CA PRO A 444 -12.88 -22.66 -26.89
C PRO A 444 -13.91 -22.54 -25.78
N GLY A 445 -14.53 -21.36 -25.66
CA GLY A 445 -15.52 -21.06 -24.60
C GLY A 445 -14.93 -20.52 -23.30
N ASN A 446 -13.60 -20.47 -23.15
CA ASN A 446 -12.98 -19.76 -22.03
C ASN A 446 -13.12 -18.24 -22.24
N PRO A 447 -13.68 -17.47 -21.27
CA PRO A 447 -13.85 -16.02 -21.40
C PRO A 447 -12.53 -15.24 -21.60
N TYR A 448 -11.38 -15.90 -21.40
CA TYR A 448 -10.06 -15.32 -21.53
C TYR A 448 -9.23 -15.91 -22.69
N ALA A 449 -9.85 -16.68 -23.61
CA ALA A 449 -9.14 -17.34 -24.72
C ALA A 449 -8.38 -16.37 -25.65
N HIS A 450 -8.75 -15.08 -25.71
CA HIS A 450 -8.02 -14.06 -26.48
C HIS A 450 -6.66 -13.70 -25.88
N TYR A 451 -6.41 -14.06 -24.61
CA TYR A 451 -5.11 -13.92 -23.96
C TYR A 451 -4.24 -15.18 -24.10
N ALA A 452 -4.57 -16.09 -25.02
CA ALA A 452 -3.83 -17.32 -25.23
C ALA A 452 -2.32 -17.08 -25.48
N PHE A 453 -1.48 -17.64 -24.61
CA PHE A 453 -0.03 -17.55 -24.77
C PHE A 453 0.46 -18.57 -25.82
N LYS A 454 1.19 -18.09 -26.85
CA LYS A 454 1.69 -18.91 -27.98
C LYS A 454 3.22 -18.97 -28.05
N GLY A 455 3.92 -18.74 -26.93
CA GLY A 455 5.39 -18.67 -26.91
C GLY A 455 6.10 -19.96 -26.50
N TRP A 456 5.38 -21.06 -26.25
CA TRP A 456 5.95 -22.32 -25.79
C TRP A 456 5.17 -23.53 -26.32
N ASP A 457 5.84 -24.36 -27.11
CA ASP A 457 5.26 -25.57 -27.70
C ASP A 457 5.48 -26.83 -26.82
N GLY A 458 6.26 -26.70 -25.74
CA GLY A 458 6.49 -27.79 -24.81
C GLY A 458 5.31 -28.04 -23.86
N PRO A 459 5.33 -29.13 -23.10
CA PRO A 459 4.28 -29.40 -22.12
C PRO A 459 4.24 -28.30 -21.05
N GLN A 460 3.03 -27.93 -20.65
CA GLN A 460 2.78 -27.04 -19.53
C GLN A 460 2.53 -27.91 -18.29
N SER A 461 3.37 -27.81 -17.26
CA SER A 461 3.27 -28.66 -16.05
C SER A 461 2.40 -28.06 -14.94
N MET A 462 2.02 -26.79 -15.08
CA MET A 462 1.14 -26.06 -14.17
C MET A 462 0.36 -24.99 -14.93
N ARG A 463 -0.71 -24.49 -14.33
CA ARG A 463 -1.47 -23.35 -14.85
C ARG A 463 -0.59 -22.11 -14.99
N TRP A 464 -0.94 -21.25 -15.95
CA TRP A 464 -0.38 -19.91 -16.04
C TRP A 464 -0.52 -19.14 -14.72
N CYS A 465 0.59 -18.60 -14.24
CA CYS A 465 0.69 -17.88 -12.98
C CYS A 465 1.17 -16.45 -13.20
N HIS A 466 0.81 -15.56 -12.27
CA HIS A 466 1.24 -14.17 -12.28
C HIS A 466 2.71 -14.07 -11.83
N ALA A 467 3.46 -13.14 -12.40
CA ALA A 467 4.87 -12.91 -12.06
C ALA A 467 5.09 -12.25 -10.69
N HIS A 468 4.47 -12.75 -9.62
CA HIS A 468 4.66 -12.32 -8.24
C HIS A 468 5.24 -13.47 -7.40
N PRO A 469 6.45 -13.97 -7.72
CA PRO A 469 7.01 -15.14 -7.06
C PRO A 469 7.16 -14.94 -5.56
N THR A 470 7.01 -16.04 -4.86
CA THR A 470 7.53 -16.20 -3.50
C THR A 470 8.67 -17.20 -3.55
N TRP A 471 9.72 -16.99 -2.76
CA TRP A 471 10.90 -17.85 -2.79
C TRP A 471 11.57 -17.92 -1.43
N THR A 472 12.36 -18.98 -1.22
CA THR A 472 13.48 -18.93 -0.29
C THR A 472 14.80 -18.77 -1.04
N HIS A 473 15.87 -18.48 -0.33
CA HIS A 473 17.22 -18.40 -0.89
C HIS A 473 17.66 -19.64 -1.70
N PHE A 474 17.03 -20.80 -1.50
CA PHE A 474 17.27 -22.01 -2.29
C PHE A 474 16.92 -21.85 -3.78
N ALA A 475 16.02 -20.92 -4.13
CA ALA A 475 15.63 -20.65 -5.51
C ALA A 475 16.52 -19.64 -6.24
N LEU A 476 17.51 -19.03 -5.56
CA LEU A 476 18.38 -18.02 -6.18
C LEU A 476 19.18 -18.53 -7.39
N PRO A 477 19.69 -19.78 -7.43
CA PRO A 477 20.31 -20.32 -8.64
C PRO A 477 19.38 -20.30 -9.86
N TRP A 478 18.09 -20.62 -9.66
CA TRP A 478 17.09 -20.60 -10.73
C TRP A 478 16.87 -19.18 -11.26
N PHE A 479 16.74 -18.18 -10.38
CA PHE A 479 16.60 -16.78 -10.79
C PHE A 479 17.86 -16.25 -11.49
N GLY A 480 19.04 -16.64 -11.03
CA GLY A 480 20.33 -16.28 -11.65
C GLY A 480 20.44 -16.80 -13.08
N ASP A 481 20.12 -18.09 -13.28
CA ASP A 481 20.10 -18.71 -14.61
C ASP A 481 19.06 -18.06 -15.53
N LEU A 482 17.83 -17.82 -15.03
CA LEU A 482 16.75 -17.17 -15.79
C LEU A 482 17.16 -15.76 -16.24
N LEU A 483 17.73 -14.95 -15.34
CA LEU A 483 18.20 -13.61 -15.68
C LEU A 483 19.34 -13.67 -16.71
N HIS A 484 20.28 -14.58 -16.53
CA HIS A 484 21.42 -14.73 -17.43
C HIS A 484 20.97 -15.12 -18.85
N GLU A 485 20.06 -16.10 -18.98
CA GLU A 485 19.46 -16.46 -20.26
C GLU A 485 18.82 -15.25 -20.94
N ARG A 486 18.05 -14.45 -20.20
CA ARG A 486 17.39 -13.27 -20.77
C ARG A 486 18.37 -12.23 -21.26
N MET A 487 19.40 -11.94 -20.46
CA MET A 487 20.44 -10.97 -20.78
C MET A 487 21.21 -11.41 -22.02
N LEU A 488 21.60 -12.69 -22.10
CA LEU A 488 22.29 -13.24 -23.27
C LEU A 488 21.43 -13.13 -24.54
N ALA A 489 20.17 -13.55 -24.49
CA ALA A 489 19.26 -13.43 -25.62
C ALA A 489 19.14 -11.97 -26.13
N ALA A 490 19.11 -11.00 -25.21
CA ALA A 490 19.05 -9.57 -25.54
C ALA A 490 20.27 -9.08 -26.34
N THR A 491 21.44 -9.62 -26.02
CA THR A 491 22.69 -9.20 -26.65
C THR A 491 22.87 -9.74 -28.07
N GLY A 492 22.04 -10.71 -28.48
CA GLY A 492 22.21 -11.45 -29.75
C GLY A 492 23.52 -12.26 -29.81
N ARG A 493 24.25 -12.36 -28.69
CA ARG A 493 25.53 -13.04 -28.58
C ARG A 493 25.34 -14.33 -27.80
N LYS A 494 26.03 -15.38 -28.22
CA LYS A 494 26.03 -16.73 -27.62
C LYS A 494 24.67 -17.42 -27.73
N THR A 495 24.57 -18.38 -28.64
CA THR A 495 23.40 -19.25 -28.80
C THR A 495 23.27 -20.28 -27.69
N SER A 496 24.19 -20.35 -26.71
CA SER A 496 24.10 -21.30 -25.60
C SER A 496 24.79 -20.81 -24.34
N THR A 497 24.28 -21.26 -23.20
CA THR A 497 24.85 -21.02 -21.86
C THR A 497 24.81 -22.30 -21.02
N LEU A 498 25.48 -22.30 -19.88
CA LEU A 498 25.42 -23.37 -18.89
C LEU A 498 24.54 -22.92 -17.72
N VAL A 499 23.49 -23.69 -17.44
CA VAL A 499 22.54 -23.47 -16.35
C VAL A 499 22.56 -24.66 -15.39
N PHE A 500 22.24 -24.46 -14.11
CA PHE A 500 22.17 -25.56 -13.16
C PHE A 500 21.06 -26.53 -13.51
N ASP A 501 21.38 -27.82 -13.48
CA ASP A 501 20.41 -28.90 -13.70
C ASP A 501 19.65 -29.19 -12.40
N LEU A 502 18.72 -28.29 -12.06
CA LEU A 502 17.96 -28.39 -10.82
C LEU A 502 17.04 -29.62 -10.78
N GLU A 503 16.74 -30.28 -11.90
CA GLU A 503 15.96 -31.53 -11.91
C GLU A 503 16.70 -32.65 -11.16
N GLN A 504 18.04 -32.63 -11.14
CA GLN A 504 18.85 -33.59 -10.37
C GLN A 504 18.55 -33.55 -8.86
N VAL A 505 18.12 -32.41 -8.32
CA VAL A 505 17.71 -32.31 -6.90
C VAL A 505 16.56 -33.28 -6.62
N ARG A 506 15.56 -33.31 -7.50
CA ARG A 506 14.40 -34.21 -7.39
C ARG A 506 14.76 -35.66 -7.74
N GLU A 507 15.57 -35.87 -8.77
CA GLU A 507 15.88 -37.22 -9.28
C GLU A 507 16.87 -37.99 -8.41
N THR A 508 17.84 -37.29 -7.82
CA THR A 508 18.93 -37.92 -7.05
C THR A 508 18.81 -37.69 -5.54
N GLY A 509 17.93 -36.79 -5.10
CA GLY A 509 17.76 -36.45 -3.69
C GLY A 509 18.93 -35.67 -3.10
N ILE A 510 19.84 -35.12 -3.92
CA ILE A 510 20.89 -34.22 -3.44
C ILE A 510 20.29 -32.84 -3.15
N SER A 511 20.76 -32.15 -2.11
CA SER A 511 20.33 -30.77 -1.86
C SER A 511 20.85 -29.81 -2.94
N VAL A 512 20.13 -28.72 -3.18
CA VAL A 512 20.56 -27.67 -4.14
C VAL A 512 21.92 -27.08 -3.77
N VAL A 513 22.23 -26.96 -2.48
CA VAL A 513 23.54 -26.51 -1.98
C VAL A 513 24.65 -27.46 -2.44
N ALA A 514 24.44 -28.78 -2.29
CA ALA A 514 25.39 -29.78 -2.76
C ALA A 514 25.51 -29.78 -4.30
N LEU A 515 24.40 -29.59 -5.02
CA LEU A 515 24.39 -29.49 -6.48
C LEU A 515 25.23 -28.31 -6.96
N VAL A 516 24.99 -27.08 -6.48
CA VAL A 516 25.72 -25.89 -6.96
C VAL A 516 27.21 -25.93 -6.62
N ARG A 517 27.58 -26.61 -5.53
CA ARG A 517 28.99 -26.83 -5.13
C ARG A 517 29.75 -27.74 -6.08
N LYS A 518 29.08 -28.59 -6.87
CA LYS A 518 29.72 -29.34 -7.96
C LYS A 518 30.17 -28.44 -9.12
N GLY A 519 29.76 -27.17 -9.14
CA GLY A 519 30.14 -26.20 -10.17
C GLY A 519 29.65 -26.60 -11.55
N ASP A 520 30.49 -26.44 -12.57
CA ASP A 520 30.12 -26.70 -13.97
C ASP A 520 29.75 -28.16 -14.26
N LYS A 521 30.15 -29.12 -13.43
CA LYS A 521 29.74 -30.53 -13.57
C LYS A 521 28.26 -30.77 -13.32
N ALA A 522 27.60 -29.85 -12.61
CA ALA A 522 26.16 -29.90 -12.34
C ALA A 522 25.36 -28.97 -13.26
N LYS A 523 26.00 -28.43 -14.30
CA LYS A 523 25.34 -27.55 -15.27
C LYS A 523 25.08 -28.29 -16.58
N VAL A 524 23.94 -27.99 -17.18
CA VAL A 524 23.57 -28.47 -18.52
C VAL A 524 23.64 -27.31 -19.52
N LYS A 525 24.03 -27.63 -20.74
CA LYS A 525 24.06 -26.66 -21.84
C LYS A 525 22.63 -26.37 -22.30
N ARG A 526 22.23 -25.11 -22.28
CA ARG A 526 20.93 -24.64 -22.74
C ARG A 526 21.13 -23.72 -23.94
N HIS A 527 20.39 -23.99 -25.01
CA HIS A 527 20.32 -23.09 -26.16
C HIS A 527 19.48 -21.87 -25.79
N VAL A 528 20.00 -20.68 -26.11
CA VAL A 528 19.35 -19.40 -25.78
C VAL A 528 19.16 -18.64 -27.07
N GLU A 529 17.90 -18.44 -27.42
CA GLU A 529 17.45 -17.63 -28.54
C GLU A 529 16.29 -16.77 -28.06
N MET A 530 16.22 -15.52 -28.50
CA MET A 530 15.10 -14.64 -28.18
C MET A 530 13.81 -15.24 -28.75
N SER A 531 12.90 -15.64 -27.87
CA SER A 531 11.60 -16.18 -28.25
C SER A 531 10.46 -15.33 -27.69
N ASN A 532 9.24 -15.60 -28.12
CA ASN A 532 8.06 -14.88 -27.62
C ASN A 532 7.93 -14.94 -26.09
N ALA A 533 8.31 -16.07 -25.49
CA ALA A 533 8.31 -16.27 -24.05
C ALA A 533 9.28 -15.36 -23.29
N MET A 534 10.25 -14.73 -23.96
CA MET A 534 11.30 -13.94 -23.31
C MET A 534 11.04 -12.44 -23.37
N TRP A 535 9.96 -11.98 -24.00
CA TRP A 535 9.64 -10.55 -24.04
C TRP A 535 9.22 -10.01 -22.69
N GLU A 536 8.43 -10.80 -21.96
CA GLU A 536 7.93 -10.46 -20.63
C GLU A 536 8.49 -11.40 -19.55
N ASP A 537 8.65 -10.87 -18.35
CA ASP A 537 9.11 -11.63 -17.18
C ASP A 537 8.12 -12.74 -16.81
N GLU A 538 6.81 -12.46 -16.87
CA GLU A 538 5.74 -13.43 -16.58
C GLU A 538 5.79 -14.64 -17.50
N ASP A 539 5.89 -14.41 -18.80
CA ASP A 539 5.97 -15.46 -19.79
C ASP A 539 7.22 -16.32 -19.56
N MET A 540 8.35 -15.67 -19.31
CA MET A 540 9.64 -16.36 -19.15
C MET A 540 9.70 -17.18 -17.86
N MET A 541 9.11 -16.69 -16.76
CA MET A 541 9.03 -17.43 -15.50
C MET A 541 8.15 -18.67 -15.65
N ASN A 542 6.96 -18.56 -16.23
CA ASN A 542 6.08 -19.71 -16.46
C ASN A 542 6.75 -20.76 -17.34
N VAL A 543 7.32 -20.35 -18.47
CA VAL A 543 8.00 -21.26 -19.40
C VAL A 543 9.21 -21.94 -18.75
N ASN A 544 10.00 -21.24 -17.93
CA ASN A 544 11.11 -21.88 -17.21
C ASN A 544 10.63 -22.86 -16.14
N LEU A 545 9.55 -22.58 -15.42
CA LEU A 545 8.98 -23.53 -14.47
C LEU A 545 8.44 -24.78 -15.20
N TRP A 546 7.78 -24.60 -16.35
CA TRP A 546 7.34 -25.71 -17.20
C TRP A 546 8.49 -26.57 -17.73
N ARG A 547 9.58 -25.93 -18.17
CA ARG A 547 10.81 -26.62 -18.60
C ARG A 547 11.37 -27.53 -17.51
N HIS A 548 11.31 -27.08 -16.26
CA HIS A 548 11.75 -27.85 -15.08
C HIS A 548 10.66 -28.81 -14.53
N LYS A 549 9.52 -28.95 -15.22
CA LYS A 549 8.38 -29.79 -14.81
C LYS A 549 7.89 -29.46 -13.39
N VAL A 550 7.86 -28.17 -13.06
CA VAL A 550 7.35 -27.64 -11.79
C VAL A 550 5.83 -27.63 -11.84
N ASN A 551 5.18 -28.12 -10.80
CA ASN A 551 3.72 -28.24 -10.71
C ASN A 551 3.08 -27.42 -9.57
N ASN A 552 3.88 -26.78 -8.70
CA ASN A 552 3.36 -26.03 -7.56
C ASN A 552 2.98 -24.60 -7.94
N SER A 553 1.83 -24.16 -7.44
CA SER A 553 1.31 -22.79 -7.58
C SER A 553 0.53 -22.43 -6.32
N TRP A 554 0.51 -21.14 -5.94
CA TRP A 554 -0.34 -20.68 -4.84
C TRP A 554 -1.77 -20.50 -5.30
N CYS A 555 -2.74 -20.99 -4.52
CA CYS A 555 -4.16 -20.66 -4.71
C CYS A 555 -4.50 -19.23 -4.21
N LYS A 556 -3.63 -18.27 -4.55
CA LYS A 556 -3.71 -16.86 -4.18
C LYS A 556 -4.03 -16.05 -5.42
N PHE A 557 -5.06 -15.19 -5.31
CA PHE A 557 -5.56 -14.36 -6.39
C PHE A 557 -5.30 -12.89 -6.09
N ASP A 558 -4.59 -12.25 -7.00
CA ASP A 558 -4.36 -10.82 -6.98
C ASP A 558 -5.49 -10.15 -7.76
N LEU A 559 -6.49 -9.63 -7.03
CA LEU A 559 -7.66 -8.99 -7.63
C LEU A 559 -7.38 -7.53 -7.97
N GLU A 560 -8.04 -7.03 -9.01
CA GLU A 560 -8.10 -5.58 -9.25
C GLU A 560 -8.90 -4.87 -8.14
N PRO A 561 -8.69 -3.56 -7.89
CA PRO A 561 -9.33 -2.86 -6.77
C PRO A 561 -10.85 -2.97 -6.77
N ASN A 562 -11.47 -2.82 -7.95
CA ASN A 562 -12.91 -2.94 -8.09
C ASN A 562 -13.35 -4.38 -7.79
N LEU A 563 -12.72 -5.39 -8.40
CA LEU A 563 -13.06 -6.79 -8.14
C LEU A 563 -12.86 -7.16 -6.66
N PHE A 564 -11.83 -6.61 -6.02
CA PHE A 564 -11.58 -6.83 -4.60
C PHE A 564 -12.75 -6.34 -3.72
N LEU A 565 -13.32 -5.18 -4.02
CA LEU A 565 -14.54 -4.67 -3.36
C LEU A 565 -15.81 -5.46 -3.72
N LEU A 566 -15.77 -6.24 -4.80
CA LEU A 566 -16.90 -7.06 -5.25
C LEU A 566 -16.75 -8.54 -4.89
N ARG A 567 -15.69 -8.94 -4.18
CA ARG A 567 -15.31 -10.35 -3.99
C ARG A 567 -16.41 -11.25 -3.40
N ARG A 568 -17.35 -10.68 -2.63
CA ARG A 568 -18.53 -11.38 -2.11
C ARG A 568 -19.43 -11.93 -3.21
N SER A 569 -19.62 -11.12 -4.26
CA SER A 569 -20.59 -11.31 -5.34
C SER A 569 -19.92 -11.69 -6.66
N LEU A 570 -18.61 -11.95 -6.65
CA LEU A 570 -17.91 -12.43 -7.83
C LEU A 570 -18.51 -13.76 -8.26
N ASP A 571 -18.84 -13.86 -9.54
CA ASP A 571 -19.33 -15.09 -10.15
C ASP A 571 -18.34 -16.22 -9.90
N LYS A 572 -18.79 -17.27 -9.21
CA LYS A 572 -17.98 -18.44 -8.88
C LYS A 572 -17.36 -19.08 -10.12
N ARG A 573 -17.98 -18.92 -11.30
CA ARG A 573 -17.46 -19.42 -12.59
C ARG A 573 -16.14 -18.75 -12.98
N MET A 574 -15.83 -17.54 -12.49
CA MET A 574 -14.54 -16.89 -12.77
C MET A 574 -13.34 -17.62 -12.17
N TYR A 575 -13.57 -18.47 -11.18
CA TYR A 575 -12.53 -19.27 -10.52
C TYR A 575 -12.60 -20.75 -10.88
N PHE A 576 -13.55 -21.13 -11.74
CA PHE A 576 -13.69 -22.50 -12.20
C PHE A 576 -12.71 -22.75 -13.33
N ASP A 577 -11.67 -23.52 -13.03
CA ASP A 577 -10.68 -23.96 -14.00
C ASP A 577 -10.63 -25.48 -14.01
N PRO A 578 -11.54 -26.15 -14.72
CA PRO A 578 -11.63 -27.60 -14.68
C PRO A 578 -10.45 -28.28 -15.37
N LYS A 579 -9.69 -27.56 -16.21
CA LYS A 579 -8.50 -28.08 -16.88
C LYS A 579 -7.39 -28.33 -15.86
N TRP A 580 -7.06 -27.30 -15.07
CA TRP A 580 -5.96 -27.37 -14.12
C TRP A 580 -6.41 -27.84 -12.73
N TYR A 581 -7.62 -27.48 -12.34
CA TYR A 581 -8.22 -27.71 -11.05
C TYR A 581 -9.65 -28.30 -11.21
N PRO A 582 -9.77 -29.53 -11.76
CA PRO A 582 -11.07 -30.19 -12.00
C PRO A 582 -11.95 -30.30 -10.75
N ASP A 583 -11.33 -30.39 -9.57
CA ASP A 583 -12.00 -30.50 -8.27
C ASP A 583 -12.25 -29.14 -7.60
N GLY A 584 -12.04 -28.05 -8.33
CA GLY A 584 -12.09 -26.67 -7.85
C GLY A 584 -10.73 -26.14 -7.41
N MET A 585 -10.67 -24.83 -7.14
CA MET A 585 -9.49 -24.13 -6.62
C MET A 585 -9.88 -23.30 -5.38
N PRO A 586 -9.18 -23.41 -4.23
CA PRO A 586 -9.48 -22.53 -3.13
C PRO A 586 -9.00 -21.13 -3.47
N VAL A 587 -9.78 -20.12 -3.16
CA VAL A 587 -9.46 -18.75 -3.56
C VAL A 587 -9.10 -17.95 -2.32
N LEU A 588 -7.88 -17.42 -2.31
CA LEU A 588 -7.35 -16.53 -1.27
C LEU A 588 -7.13 -15.13 -1.84
N PHE A 589 -7.70 -14.13 -1.17
CA PHE A 589 -7.58 -12.71 -1.55
C PHE A 589 -6.67 -11.98 -0.57
N LEU A 590 -5.35 -12.12 -0.74
CA LEU A 590 -4.34 -11.57 0.18
C LEU A 590 -3.69 -10.28 -0.33
N SER A 591 -3.84 -9.98 -1.62
CA SER A 591 -3.31 -8.77 -2.25
C SER A 591 -4.20 -8.31 -3.40
N ILE A 592 -4.00 -7.05 -3.75
CA ILE A 592 -4.74 -6.31 -4.77
C ILE A 592 -3.71 -5.86 -5.79
N HIS A 593 -3.97 -6.01 -7.08
CA HIS A 593 -3.05 -5.64 -8.17
C HIS A 593 -3.69 -4.60 -9.09
N ASN A 594 -2.91 -4.02 -10.00
CA ASN A 594 -3.35 -2.98 -10.93
C ASN A 594 -3.87 -1.71 -10.20
N THR A 595 -3.28 -1.36 -9.06
CA THR A 595 -3.63 -0.18 -8.23
C THR A 595 -2.95 1.10 -8.75
N LYS A 596 -3.00 1.30 -10.08
CA LYS A 596 -2.23 2.35 -10.77
C LYS A 596 -2.67 3.77 -10.46
N ASN A 597 -3.95 3.94 -10.10
CA ASN A 597 -4.52 5.23 -9.72
C ASN A 597 -4.35 5.44 -8.21
N PHE A 598 -3.65 6.51 -7.84
CA PHE A 598 -3.31 6.77 -6.44
C PHE A 598 -4.56 6.92 -5.57
N ASP A 599 -5.49 7.80 -5.92
CA ASP A 599 -6.59 8.19 -5.03
C ASP A 599 -7.54 7.01 -4.74
N PRO A 600 -7.97 6.20 -5.74
CA PRO A 600 -8.77 5.01 -5.47
C PRO A 600 -8.03 3.97 -4.63
N ALA A 601 -6.73 3.78 -4.86
CA ALA A 601 -5.92 2.82 -4.12
C ALA A 601 -5.70 3.26 -2.66
N ASP A 602 -5.44 4.54 -2.45
CA ASP A 602 -5.27 5.14 -1.12
C ASP A 602 -6.57 5.10 -0.32
N LEU A 603 -7.69 5.44 -0.95
CA LEU A 603 -9.01 5.28 -0.34
C LEU A 603 -9.25 3.83 0.08
N LEU A 604 -8.95 2.88 -0.81
CA LEU A 604 -9.12 1.46 -0.52
C LEU A 604 -8.27 1.03 0.68
N LEU A 605 -7.00 1.47 0.75
CA LEU A 605 -6.15 1.25 1.92
C LEU A 605 -6.73 1.83 3.20
N ARG A 606 -7.30 3.04 3.10
CA ARG A 606 -7.91 3.69 4.24
C ARG A 606 -9.13 2.92 4.74
N LEU A 607 -9.97 2.45 3.82
CA LEU A 607 -11.09 1.59 4.13
C LEU A 607 -10.64 0.29 4.80
N MET A 608 -9.62 -0.35 4.23
CA MET A 608 -8.99 -1.55 4.75
C MET A 608 -8.45 -1.37 6.18
N GLU A 609 -7.83 -0.22 6.48
CA GLU A 609 -7.34 0.15 7.81
C GLU A 609 -8.48 0.32 8.83
N LEU A 610 -9.56 1.04 8.44
CA LEU A 610 -10.72 1.26 9.30
C LEU A 610 -11.40 -0.06 9.68
N CYS A 611 -11.59 -0.95 8.71
CA CYS A 611 -12.28 -2.22 8.94
C CYS A 611 -11.45 -3.24 9.73
N GLN A 612 -10.13 -3.05 9.85
CA GLN A 612 -9.27 -3.94 10.62
C GLN A 612 -9.50 -3.83 12.14
N ASN A 613 -9.90 -2.66 12.64
CA ASN A 613 -9.85 -2.32 14.07
C ASN A 613 -11.18 -2.49 14.83
N GLY A 614 -12.06 -3.38 14.37
CA GLY A 614 -13.18 -3.83 15.20
C GLY A 614 -14.48 -3.07 14.98
N VAL A 615 -15.01 -3.13 13.76
CA VAL A 615 -16.48 -3.10 13.64
C VAL A 615 -17.00 -4.52 13.80
N GLU A 616 -16.84 -5.03 15.02
CA GLU A 616 -17.57 -6.20 15.50
C GLU A 616 -19.06 -5.79 15.46
N ASP A 617 -19.93 -6.65 14.92
CA ASP A 617 -21.38 -6.42 14.79
C ASP A 617 -21.88 -5.42 13.72
N LEU A 618 -21.13 -5.20 12.63
CA LEU A 618 -21.76 -4.60 11.44
C LEU A 618 -22.83 -5.54 10.85
N GLU A 619 -24.09 -5.11 10.89
CA GLU A 619 -25.15 -5.71 10.10
C GLU A 619 -25.01 -5.28 8.64
N CYS A 620 -24.39 -6.13 7.82
CA CYS A 620 -24.33 -5.91 6.39
C CYS A 620 -25.61 -6.39 5.72
N PRO A 621 -26.12 -5.67 4.69
CA PRO A 621 -27.31 -6.07 3.97
C PRO A 621 -27.24 -7.54 3.51
N ALA A 622 -28.39 -8.22 3.53
CA ALA A 622 -28.49 -9.62 3.13
C ALA A 622 -28.00 -9.83 1.69
N LYS A 623 -27.46 -11.03 1.41
CA LYS A 623 -26.86 -11.42 0.12
C LYS A 623 -27.78 -11.20 -1.08
N ASP A 624 -29.09 -11.28 -0.86
CA ASP A 624 -30.10 -11.33 -1.94
C ASP A 624 -30.65 -9.93 -2.29
N SER A 625 -30.13 -8.87 -1.66
CA SER A 625 -30.32 -7.50 -2.14
C SER A 625 -29.57 -7.35 -3.47
N GLU A 626 -30.24 -7.69 -4.58
CA GLU A 626 -29.69 -7.81 -5.95
C GLU A 626 -28.94 -6.57 -6.47
N PHE A 627 -29.04 -5.42 -5.81
CA PHE A 627 -28.18 -4.28 -6.07
C PHE A 627 -27.13 -4.12 -4.98
N MET A 628 -25.87 -4.40 -5.37
CA MET A 628 -24.69 -4.01 -4.60
C MET A 628 -24.83 -2.56 -4.17
N MET A 629 -24.52 -2.27 -2.91
CA MET A 629 -24.55 -0.91 -2.41
C MET A 629 -23.70 -0.03 -3.35
N PRO A 630 -24.26 1.03 -3.95
CA PRO A 630 -23.50 1.93 -4.84
C PRO A 630 -22.18 2.43 -4.20
N ILE A 631 -22.13 2.50 -2.87
CA ILE A 631 -20.94 2.79 -2.06
C ILE A 631 -19.73 1.87 -2.35
N CYS A 632 -19.94 0.62 -2.79
CA CYS A 632 -18.83 -0.30 -3.07
C CYS A 632 -18.18 -0.05 -4.45
N ARG A 633 -18.71 0.90 -5.23
CA ARG A 633 -18.13 1.33 -6.50
C ARG A 633 -17.33 2.60 -6.28
N ALA A 634 -16.01 2.50 -6.33
CA ALA A 634 -15.14 3.64 -6.11
C ALA A 634 -15.45 4.79 -7.08
N GLY A 635 -15.65 6.00 -6.56
CA GLY A 635 -15.75 7.21 -7.36
C GLY A 635 -17.14 7.53 -7.92
N VAL A 636 -18.18 6.73 -7.65
CA VAL A 636 -19.57 7.09 -7.98
C VAL A 636 -20.11 8.18 -7.03
N GLN A 637 -21.10 8.95 -7.47
CA GLN A 637 -21.62 10.09 -6.72
C GLN A 637 -22.11 9.70 -5.31
N GLN A 638 -22.86 8.60 -5.19
CA GLN A 638 -23.40 8.13 -3.90
C GLN A 638 -22.29 7.79 -2.91
N GLU A 639 -21.19 7.24 -3.40
CA GLU A 639 -20.01 6.92 -2.60
C GLU A 639 -19.34 8.22 -2.10
N ARG A 640 -19.20 9.22 -2.98
CA ARG A 640 -18.67 10.56 -2.62
C ARG A 640 -19.57 11.30 -1.64
N GLU A 641 -20.89 11.23 -1.81
CA GLU A 641 -21.86 11.85 -0.92
C GLU A 641 -21.80 11.21 0.47
N LEU A 642 -21.71 9.88 0.53
CA LEU A 642 -21.60 9.19 1.81
C LEU A 642 -20.26 9.47 2.50
N ARG A 643 -19.16 9.70 1.75
CA ARG A 643 -17.89 10.17 2.34
C ARG A 643 -18.03 11.49 3.10
N MET A 644 -19.06 12.29 2.86
CA MET A 644 -19.29 13.48 3.68
C MET A 644 -19.75 13.12 5.10
N SER A 645 -20.30 11.91 5.31
CA SER A 645 -20.67 11.37 6.63
C SER A 645 -19.71 10.26 7.05
N ILE A 646 -18.77 10.61 7.93
CA ILE A 646 -17.69 9.69 8.35
C ILE A 646 -18.15 8.42 9.05
N GLN A 647 -19.14 8.56 9.92
CA GLN A 647 -19.67 7.46 10.71
C GLN A 647 -20.44 6.48 9.81
N ASP A 648 -21.24 7.02 8.89
CA ASP A 648 -22.00 6.20 7.94
C ASP A 648 -21.10 5.53 6.90
N TYR A 649 -20.09 6.25 6.41
CA TYR A 649 -19.15 5.71 5.45
C TYR A 649 -18.35 4.56 6.05
N ALA A 650 -17.73 4.74 7.22
CA ALA A 650 -16.94 3.69 7.85
C ALA A 650 -17.79 2.45 8.16
N ALA A 651 -19.00 2.64 8.68
CA ALA A 651 -19.91 1.53 8.97
C ALA A 651 -20.31 0.77 7.69
N LYS A 652 -20.77 1.48 6.66
CA LYS A 652 -21.29 0.85 5.44
C LYS A 652 -20.17 0.34 4.52
N ALA A 653 -19.04 1.02 4.45
CA ALA A 653 -17.98 0.67 3.52
C ALA A 653 -17.27 -0.64 3.93
N CYS A 654 -17.24 -0.99 5.21
CA CYS A 654 -16.73 -2.30 5.64
C CYS A 654 -17.54 -3.48 5.10
N CYS A 655 -18.82 -3.28 4.77
CA CYS A 655 -19.62 -4.30 4.11
C CYS A 655 -19.15 -4.62 2.67
N CYS A 656 -18.44 -3.69 2.02
CA CYS A 656 -17.80 -3.94 0.72
C CYS A 656 -16.61 -4.91 0.83
N LEU A 657 -16.11 -5.15 2.05
CA LEU A 657 -15.03 -6.08 2.32
C LEU A 657 -15.55 -7.46 2.79
N GLU A 658 -16.83 -7.75 2.63
CA GLU A 658 -17.37 -9.07 2.97
C GLU A 658 -17.11 -10.15 1.89
N PRO A 659 -17.08 -11.45 2.24
CA PRO A 659 -17.05 -11.97 3.61
C PRO A 659 -15.84 -11.42 4.34
N ARG A 660 -16.05 -11.06 5.61
CA ARG A 660 -14.96 -10.58 6.46
C ARG A 660 -13.93 -11.68 6.60
N TRP A 661 -12.78 -11.29 7.08
CA TRP A 661 -11.57 -12.12 7.15
C TRP A 661 -11.69 -13.32 8.07
N SER A 662 -12.75 -13.35 8.88
CA SER A 662 -13.15 -14.58 9.54
C SER A 662 -13.36 -15.69 8.54
N HIS A 663 -13.45 -15.45 7.22
CA HIS A 663 -13.48 -16.49 6.19
C HIS A 663 -12.55 -16.19 5.00
N PRO A 664 -11.23 -16.42 5.11
CA PRO A 664 -10.29 -15.98 4.08
C PRO A 664 -10.26 -16.88 2.84
N VAL A 665 -10.85 -18.08 2.91
CA VAL A 665 -10.78 -19.08 1.84
C VAL A 665 -12.16 -19.42 1.34
N PHE A 666 -12.33 -19.39 0.03
CA PHE A 666 -13.47 -19.99 -0.65
C PHE A 666 -13.08 -21.32 -1.30
N TRP A 667 -13.71 -22.44 -0.93
CA TRP A 667 -13.44 -23.77 -1.50
C TRP A 667 -14.71 -24.59 -1.67
N SER A 668 -14.88 -25.27 -2.81
CA SER A 668 -16.01 -26.17 -3.09
C SER A 668 -17.39 -25.54 -2.73
N GLY A 669 -17.60 -24.29 -3.12
CA GLY A 669 -18.87 -23.57 -2.89
C GLY A 669 -19.03 -22.92 -1.51
N HIS A 670 -18.08 -23.11 -0.59
CA HIS A 670 -18.17 -22.70 0.81
C HIS A 670 -17.01 -21.77 1.21
N TRP A 671 -17.28 -20.85 2.13
CA TRP A 671 -16.27 -20.03 2.78
C TRP A 671 -15.83 -20.71 4.09
N TYR A 672 -14.54 -20.76 4.38
CA TYR A 672 -13.96 -21.44 5.55
C TYR A 672 -13.35 -20.44 6.50
N GLU A 673 -13.46 -20.69 7.82
CA GLU A 673 -13.06 -19.67 8.79
C GLU A 673 -11.55 -19.53 8.92
N SER A 674 -10.85 -20.64 8.70
CA SER A 674 -9.41 -20.70 8.73
C SER A 674 -8.84 -21.59 7.62
N LEU A 675 -7.58 -21.36 7.26
CA LEU A 675 -6.85 -22.21 6.30
C LEU A 675 -6.80 -23.67 6.74
N ARG A 676 -6.81 -23.93 8.06
CA ARG A 676 -6.72 -25.26 8.65
C ARG A 676 -8.02 -26.06 8.49
N GLU A 677 -9.15 -25.39 8.34
CA GLU A 677 -10.45 -26.02 8.14
C GLU A 677 -10.70 -26.40 6.69
N VAL A 678 -9.91 -25.87 5.74
CA VAL A 678 -10.07 -26.16 4.32
C VAL A 678 -9.67 -27.63 4.10
N PRO A 679 -10.61 -28.52 3.76
CA PRO A 679 -10.32 -29.93 3.63
C PRO A 679 -9.34 -30.18 2.47
N ASP A 680 -8.48 -31.18 2.64
CA ASP A 680 -7.55 -31.62 1.59
C ASP A 680 -8.27 -32.17 0.34
N ARG A 681 -9.56 -32.56 0.46
CA ARG A 681 -10.42 -33.08 -0.60
C ARG A 681 -11.76 -32.35 -0.62
N ALA A 682 -12.45 -32.36 -1.77
CA ALA A 682 -13.82 -31.88 -1.87
C ALA A 682 -14.79 -32.77 -1.04
N ARG A 683 -15.90 -32.19 -0.55
CA ARG A 683 -16.86 -32.84 0.37
C ARG A 683 -17.53 -34.09 -0.21
N ASP A 684 -17.58 -34.21 -1.52
CA ASP A 684 -18.13 -35.33 -2.29
C ASP A 684 -17.13 -36.50 -2.48
N GLY A 685 -15.97 -36.44 -1.82
CA GLY A 685 -14.92 -37.44 -1.99
C GLY A 685 -14.06 -37.22 -3.23
N GLY A 686 -14.14 -36.04 -3.86
CA GLY A 686 -13.33 -35.63 -5.01
C GLY A 686 -11.81 -35.64 -4.76
N ALA A 687 -11.03 -35.30 -5.78
CA ALA A 687 -9.58 -35.44 -5.71
C ALA A 687 -8.95 -34.47 -4.71
N ARG A 688 -7.69 -34.76 -4.36
CA ARG A 688 -6.89 -33.91 -3.47
C ARG A 688 -6.64 -32.56 -4.15
N ARG A 689 -6.74 -31.48 -3.38
CA ARG A 689 -6.40 -30.13 -3.84
C ARG A 689 -5.01 -30.12 -4.49
N LYS A 690 -4.92 -29.53 -5.69
CA LYS A 690 -3.68 -29.49 -6.49
C LYS A 690 -2.80 -28.26 -6.26
N CYS A 691 -3.37 -27.12 -5.85
CA CYS A 691 -2.59 -25.92 -5.54
C CYS A 691 -2.35 -25.77 -4.03
N LEU A 692 -1.33 -24.99 -3.69
CA LEU A 692 -0.89 -24.81 -2.32
C LEU A 692 -1.67 -23.68 -1.65
N ILE A 693 -2.00 -23.89 -0.37
CA ILE A 693 -2.49 -22.85 0.53
C ILE A 693 -1.33 -22.47 1.44
N PRO A 694 -1.01 -21.17 1.59
CA PRO A 694 0.02 -20.66 2.50
C PRO A 694 0.02 -21.33 3.88
#